data_AF-A0A804Q9H6-F1
#
_entry.id   AF-A0A804Q9H6-F1
#
_cell.length_a   1.000
_cell.length_b   1.000
_cell.length_c   1.000
_cell.angle_alpha   90.00
_cell.angle_beta   90.00
_cell.angle_gamma   90.00
#
_symmetry.space_group_name_H-M   'P 1'
#
loop_
_entity.id
_entity.type
_entity.pdbx_description
1 polymer ?
#
loop_
_entity_poly.entity_id
_entity_poly.type
_entity_poly.pdbx_seq_one_letter_code
_entity_poly.pdbx_strand_id
1 'polypeptide(L)'
;MPHGHAAAVVDRLLRRLGSAACRLEVPPNIDGDLAHVWTTLARLQDMLVSLEIRPELQEWMGDIKQVAYDVEDLVDELEDHNSMESQMSGCVAVGEETRWCCSCSFLMHSTRADRMKTIKRRLDFLVKDSVIFSLMQYPFPDVERFDNEAFDRAAVVGRDNDKAKIKDMILQSNAQKFSIIPILGLVGLGKTTLARLIFLDQGEGWDFDLRIWISLNRKLNIKMIASDIISQCNHREEKLLDVRTDMEIQENFQLLKRCLQEALHEKHCLIVLDDLSSTDKNQLDELKEMLKGTNESIKVLVTTSSEITAELLHTIPPYKLCPLSEDDSWKIFSQKAFGNCDGDNTDLKKIGKEIVKRCEGIPLLTHSLGLVVQNEVTNVWLAARDEEIWKLERRVATKIELFSPLYQIYNDFSSTIKLCFLYLSIFPKGSTIDKEKLIQQWIALEIIGSKHDSLPPYVNGEMCIQDFLSIYFLQVRDTHSVYGMDNRVVPTTFYIHNFVHEFARHVACDDIIIFDGTKMQKGCAKRQTFQYALLTCYRVQSTFSHSTLTRTRALHIMNSEAITFPREAFELLKHLRVLNLSGCCIEELPASIGCLKRLKYLDVSGVQIQTLPFPDGALKAIGIDNSTIKHIPRFNTTSELSVDTISSSKVSTPSKEIPSTLRRPDKSKMPALIPGDGSLNLSLKQVQKVTHNFSPLFELGEGGTWAVYRAVLSDNQVVIIRRAKKGHVQEAKHLMEVKLLTKINHWSLVRFLGFIDEKDECIRITEYVPNGTLREHLHDQRKRILNFNQRIVIALDVAIALTYLHLCSGDALICYNLRTSNILLTESYRAKVCCSELSKSGNIVLLKGTGGYIDPEYLETSELTAKSDVYSFGIILLEIISSHGPQDWDVLMNHRQSSVVQWALEKFYDDLMNEILDYRMEDRVDGDVVRDLLSLALSCVVSRGADRPSIVVVGERLWKIWQDHRRNVGEQHEYQGSWAEFIEQEGILRHHKCVLKRSWEPSTTQQDWSVYVRQIELVQEAYDTPWGEEIFSGSVSLDDITVYSR
;
A
#
# COMPACT_ATOMS: atom_id res chain seq x y z
N MET A 1 5.88 -3.38 18.43
CA MET A 1 4.50 -3.10 17.94
C MET A 1 3.66 -4.39 17.86
N PRO A 2 2.90 -4.74 18.90
CA PRO A 2 2.18 -6.03 19.01
C PRO A 2 1.02 -6.24 18.01
N HIS A 3 0.61 -5.22 17.27
CA HIS A 3 -0.55 -5.26 16.39
C HIS A 3 -0.23 -4.94 14.92
N GLY A 4 1.06 -4.95 14.55
CA GLY A 4 1.56 -4.71 13.19
C GLY A 4 1.18 -5.77 12.14
N HIS A 5 0.25 -6.67 12.45
CA HIS A 5 -0.30 -7.69 11.55
C HIS A 5 -1.83 -7.67 11.49
N ALA A 6 -2.46 -6.62 12.02
CA ALA A 6 -3.92 -6.48 11.95
C ALA A 6 -4.42 -6.46 10.49
N ALA A 7 -3.71 -5.77 9.58
CA ALA A 7 -4.07 -5.74 8.17
C ALA A 7 -3.98 -7.14 7.54
N ALA A 8 -3.00 -7.95 7.94
CA ALA A 8 -2.86 -9.32 7.46
C ALA A 8 -4.00 -10.24 7.92
N VAL A 9 -4.49 -10.06 9.16
CA VAL A 9 -5.65 -10.80 9.68
C VAL A 9 -6.94 -10.38 8.97
N VAL A 10 -7.14 -9.09 8.71
CA VAL A 10 -8.30 -8.57 7.97
C VAL A 10 -8.28 -9.06 6.52
N ASP A 11 -7.13 -9.02 5.84
CA ASP A 11 -6.94 -9.56 4.49
C ASP A 11 -7.37 -11.04 4.40
N ARG A 12 -6.87 -11.88 5.32
CA ARG A 12 -7.24 -13.30 5.37
C ARG A 12 -8.76 -13.48 5.52
N LEU A 13 -9.38 -12.70 6.40
CA LEU A 13 -10.83 -12.75 6.61
C LEU A 13 -11.59 -12.30 5.36
N LEU A 14 -11.17 -11.22 4.70
CA LEU A 14 -11.79 -10.72 3.47
C LEU A 14 -11.70 -11.74 2.33
N ARG A 15 -10.53 -12.38 2.15
CA ARG A 15 -10.35 -13.48 1.18
C ARG A 15 -11.30 -14.65 1.47
N ARG A 16 -11.49 -14.98 2.74
CA ARG A 16 -12.44 -16.04 3.15
C ARG A 16 -13.89 -15.65 2.86
N LEU A 17 -14.32 -14.46 3.25
CA LEU A 17 -15.68 -13.95 3.04
C LEU A 17 -16.01 -13.71 1.55
N GLY A 18 -15.00 -13.39 0.73
CA GLY A 18 -15.13 -13.26 -0.72
C GLY A 18 -15.34 -14.59 -1.44
N SER A 19 -14.98 -15.70 -0.83
CA SER A 19 -15.15 -17.03 -1.43
C SER A 19 -16.63 -17.41 -1.54
N ALA A 20 -17.03 -17.99 -2.69
CA ALA A 20 -18.42 -18.34 -3.00
C ALA A 20 -19.11 -19.24 -1.95
N ALA A 21 -18.34 -19.98 -1.16
CA ALA A 21 -18.87 -20.84 -0.10
C ALA A 21 -19.51 -20.04 1.04
N CYS A 22 -18.98 -18.86 1.40
CA CYS A 22 -19.58 -18.04 2.45
C CYS A 22 -20.86 -17.33 2.02
N ARG A 23 -21.06 -17.04 0.72
CA ARG A 23 -22.25 -16.30 0.24
C ARG A 23 -23.51 -17.16 0.11
N LEU A 24 -23.37 -18.48 0.01
CA LEU A 24 -24.49 -19.42 -0.15
C LEU A 24 -25.10 -19.89 1.18
N GLU A 25 -24.46 -19.56 2.30
CA GLU A 25 -24.69 -20.22 3.60
C GLU A 25 -25.17 -19.29 4.72
N VAL A 26 -25.35 -17.99 4.44
CA VAL A 26 -25.67 -16.98 5.46
C VAL A 26 -27.18 -16.74 5.54
N PRO A 27 -27.81 -16.88 6.74
CA PRO A 27 -29.22 -16.55 6.92
C PRO A 27 -29.54 -15.09 6.53
N PRO A 28 -30.70 -14.81 5.90
CA PRO A 28 -31.06 -13.45 5.44
C PRO A 28 -31.07 -12.38 6.53
N ASN A 29 -31.30 -12.76 7.79
CA ASN A 29 -31.31 -11.86 8.94
C ASN A 29 -29.90 -11.50 9.47
N ILE A 30 -28.84 -12.12 8.94
CA ILE A 30 -27.43 -11.86 9.22
C ILE A 30 -26.75 -11.23 8.00
N ASP A 31 -27.18 -11.61 6.79
CA ASP A 31 -26.55 -11.26 5.51
C ASP A 31 -26.28 -9.75 5.35
N GLY A 32 -27.29 -8.90 5.58
CA GLY A 32 -27.14 -7.45 5.48
C GLY A 32 -26.12 -6.86 6.47
N ASP A 33 -26.07 -7.37 7.70
CA ASP A 33 -25.08 -6.92 8.69
C ASP A 33 -23.68 -7.44 8.35
N LEU A 34 -23.55 -8.66 7.82
CA LEU A 34 -22.28 -9.25 7.39
C LEU A 34 -21.71 -8.52 6.17
N ALA A 35 -22.56 -8.19 5.19
CA ALA A 35 -22.18 -7.39 4.01
C ALA A 35 -21.68 -6.00 4.42
N HIS A 36 -22.30 -5.36 5.41
CA HIS A 36 -21.83 -4.08 5.97
C HIS A 36 -20.46 -4.20 6.63
N VAL A 37 -20.27 -5.21 7.48
CA VAL A 37 -18.97 -5.47 8.13
C VAL A 37 -17.88 -5.78 7.10
N TRP A 38 -18.19 -6.61 6.10
CA TRP A 38 -17.28 -6.92 5.00
C TRP A 38 -16.88 -5.66 4.22
N THR A 39 -17.84 -4.85 3.80
CA THR A 39 -17.58 -3.61 3.04
C THR A 39 -16.76 -2.62 3.87
N THR A 40 -17.02 -2.53 5.18
CA THR A 40 -16.29 -1.64 6.08
C THR A 40 -14.85 -2.11 6.29
N LEU A 41 -14.63 -3.41 6.53
CA LEU A 41 -13.29 -3.97 6.65
C LEU A 41 -12.50 -3.88 5.33
N ALA A 42 -13.16 -4.07 4.18
CA ALA A 42 -12.54 -3.91 2.87
C ALA A 42 -12.06 -2.47 2.64
N ARG A 43 -12.83 -1.45 3.06
CA ARG A 43 -12.42 -0.04 3.01
C ARG A 43 -11.26 0.26 3.97
N LEU A 44 -11.21 -0.41 5.11
CA LEU A 44 -10.12 -0.23 6.08
C LEU A 44 -8.83 -0.96 5.68
N GLN A 45 -8.88 -2.00 4.82
CA GLN A 45 -7.74 -2.84 4.49
C GLN A 45 -6.54 -2.02 3.99
N ASP A 46 -6.76 -1.17 2.99
CA ASP A 46 -5.72 -0.33 2.39
C ASP A 46 -5.15 0.66 3.41
N MET A 47 -6.02 1.21 4.27
CA MET A 47 -5.63 2.09 5.35
C MET A 47 -4.76 1.35 6.38
N LEU A 48 -5.17 0.17 6.83
CA LEU A 48 -4.47 -0.59 7.87
C LEU A 48 -3.02 -0.89 7.50
N VAL A 49 -2.75 -1.23 6.22
CA VAL A 49 -1.39 -1.48 5.73
C VAL A 49 -0.48 -0.26 5.94
N SER A 50 -0.98 0.95 5.66
CA SER A 50 -0.23 2.19 5.86
C SER A 50 -0.03 2.57 7.34
N LEU A 51 -0.88 2.06 8.24
CA LEU A 51 -0.91 2.43 9.66
C LEU A 51 -0.10 1.48 10.55
N GLU A 52 0.33 0.30 10.05
CA GLU A 52 1.07 -0.71 10.82
C GLU A 52 2.35 -0.20 11.49
N ILE A 53 2.96 0.85 10.91
CA ILE A 53 4.18 1.48 11.39
C ILE A 53 3.96 2.53 12.49
N ARG A 54 2.71 2.83 12.86
CA ARG A 54 2.40 3.92 13.82
C ARG A 54 2.20 3.36 15.24
N PRO A 55 3.09 3.66 16.20
CA PRO A 55 2.95 3.16 17.58
C PRO A 55 1.69 3.70 18.28
N GLU A 56 1.24 4.90 17.94
CA GLU A 56 0.09 5.57 18.56
C GLU A 56 -1.24 4.88 18.26
N LEU A 57 -1.31 4.11 17.17
CA LEU A 57 -2.53 3.44 16.71
C LEU A 57 -2.61 1.97 17.10
N GLN A 58 -1.61 1.44 17.82
CA GLN A 58 -1.52 0.02 18.13
C GLN A 58 -2.76 -0.49 18.88
N GLU A 59 -3.26 0.22 19.90
CA GLU A 59 -4.44 -0.22 20.67
C GLU A 59 -5.69 -0.34 19.78
N TRP A 60 -5.93 0.65 18.93
CA TRP A 60 -7.03 0.62 17.95
C TRP A 60 -6.87 -0.49 16.92
N MET A 61 -5.66 -0.73 16.41
CA MET A 61 -5.37 -1.85 15.51
C MET A 61 -5.66 -3.19 16.21
N GLY A 62 -5.36 -3.30 17.50
CA GLY A 62 -5.72 -4.44 18.33
C GLY A 62 -7.24 -4.66 18.42
N ASP A 63 -8.03 -3.59 18.45
CA ASP A 63 -9.49 -3.66 18.41
C ASP A 63 -10.05 -4.14 17.07
N ILE A 64 -9.55 -3.60 15.96
CA ILE A 64 -9.94 -4.03 14.61
C ILE A 64 -9.57 -5.51 14.39
N LYS A 65 -8.37 -5.92 14.82
CA LYS A 65 -7.94 -7.33 14.78
C LYS A 65 -8.90 -8.24 15.56
N GLN A 66 -9.36 -7.80 16.73
CA GLN A 66 -10.32 -8.58 17.52
C GLN A 66 -11.70 -8.67 16.85
N VAL A 67 -12.16 -7.59 16.20
CA VAL A 67 -13.39 -7.62 15.40
C VAL A 67 -13.27 -8.66 14.29
N ALA A 68 -12.14 -8.71 13.59
CA ALA A 68 -11.90 -9.72 12.56
C ALA A 68 -11.99 -11.16 13.11
N TYR A 69 -11.37 -11.44 14.26
CA TYR A 69 -11.51 -12.76 14.90
C TYR A 69 -12.93 -13.06 15.37
N ASP A 70 -13.69 -12.07 15.85
CA ASP A 70 -15.09 -12.25 16.25
C ASP A 70 -15.98 -12.59 15.04
N VAL A 71 -15.74 -11.97 13.88
CA VAL A 71 -16.42 -12.32 12.61
C VAL A 71 -16.02 -13.72 12.19
N GLU A 72 -14.72 -14.04 12.20
CA GLU A 72 -14.22 -15.34 11.77
C GLU A 72 -14.81 -16.50 12.60
N ASP A 73 -14.93 -16.31 13.92
CA ASP A 73 -15.56 -17.28 14.82
C ASP A 73 -17.08 -17.39 14.58
N LEU A 74 -17.76 -16.30 14.23
CA LEU A 74 -19.19 -16.37 13.89
C LEU A 74 -19.42 -17.09 12.56
N VAL A 75 -18.60 -16.83 11.54
CA VAL A 75 -18.64 -17.53 10.26
C VAL A 75 -18.38 -19.01 10.47
N ASP A 76 -17.41 -19.34 11.34
CA ASP A 76 -17.15 -20.71 11.76
C ASP A 76 -18.40 -21.40 12.37
N GLU A 77 -19.23 -20.69 13.13
CA GLU A 77 -20.44 -21.27 13.70
C GLU A 77 -21.60 -21.42 12.70
N LEU A 78 -21.60 -20.65 11.61
CA LEU A 78 -22.65 -20.67 10.58
C LEU A 78 -22.49 -21.84 9.61
N GLU A 79 -21.26 -22.09 9.14
CA GLU A 79 -20.93 -23.21 8.23
C GLU A 79 -21.30 -24.59 8.83
N ASP A 80 -21.32 -24.72 10.16
CA ASP A 80 -21.62 -25.98 10.86
C ASP A 80 -23.09 -26.45 10.68
N HIS A 81 -24.04 -25.55 10.41
CA HIS A 81 -25.48 -25.88 10.45
C HIS A 81 -26.05 -26.48 9.17
N ASN A 82 -25.50 -26.14 8.00
CA ASN A 82 -26.02 -26.62 6.72
C ASN A 82 -25.79 -28.14 6.50
N SER A 83 -24.88 -28.73 7.28
CA SER A 83 -24.67 -30.18 7.32
C SER A 83 -25.82 -30.97 7.99
N MET A 84 -26.64 -30.34 8.85
CA MET A 84 -27.78 -31.01 9.52
C MET A 84 -29.09 -30.93 8.73
N GLU A 85 -29.36 -29.83 8.03
CA GLU A 85 -30.61 -29.68 7.26
C GLU A 85 -30.64 -30.57 6.01
N SER A 86 -29.49 -30.85 5.40
CA SER A 86 -29.39 -31.76 4.25
C SER A 86 -29.63 -33.24 4.61
N GLN A 87 -29.46 -33.65 5.88
CA GLN A 87 -29.71 -35.02 6.33
C GLN A 87 -31.15 -35.26 6.84
N MET A 88 -31.93 -34.20 7.09
CA MET A 88 -33.29 -34.32 7.62
C MET A 88 -34.39 -34.46 6.54
N SER A 89 -34.07 -34.27 5.27
CA SER A 89 -35.06 -34.34 4.18
C SER A 89 -35.45 -35.77 3.75
N GLY A 90 -35.04 -36.81 4.48
CA GLY A 90 -35.31 -38.23 4.18
C GLY A 90 -36.13 -39.02 5.21
N CYS A 91 -36.52 -38.43 6.34
CA CYS A 91 -37.25 -39.16 7.40
C CYS A 91 -38.77 -39.05 7.24
N VAL A 92 -39.36 -40.11 6.68
CA VAL A 92 -40.80 -40.38 6.72
C VAL A 92 -41.23 -40.64 8.16
N ALA A 93 -42.31 -39.97 8.57
CA ALA A 93 -42.88 -39.98 9.92
C ALA A 93 -43.19 -41.39 10.45
N VAL A 94 -42.59 -41.75 11.58
CA VAL A 94 -43.09 -42.80 12.49
C VAL A 94 -42.72 -42.43 13.93
N GLY A 95 -43.71 -42.38 14.82
CA GLY A 95 -43.49 -42.48 16.27
C GLY A 95 -43.75 -41.20 17.07
N GLU A 96 -44.90 -41.16 17.70
CA GLU A 96 -45.28 -40.22 18.77
C GLU A 96 -44.28 -40.33 19.95
N GLU A 97 -43.34 -39.39 20.10
CA GLU A 97 -42.74 -39.00 21.40
C GLU A 97 -41.72 -37.84 21.38
N THR A 98 -41.35 -37.26 20.24
CA THR A 98 -40.34 -36.16 20.17
C THR A 98 -40.93 -34.79 19.78
N ARG A 99 -41.74 -34.19 20.67
CA ARG A 99 -42.34 -32.85 20.46
C ARG A 99 -41.48 -31.69 21.00
N TRP A 100 -40.17 -31.89 21.21
CA TRP A 100 -39.22 -30.88 21.70
C TRP A 100 -37.97 -30.80 20.82
N CYS A 101 -38.00 -30.09 19.67
CA CYS A 101 -36.78 -29.48 19.08
C CYS A 101 -37.01 -28.54 17.87
N CYS A 102 -38.10 -27.79 17.77
CA CYS A 102 -38.23 -26.72 16.75
C CYS A 102 -38.04 -25.31 17.34
N SER A 103 -38.20 -25.15 18.65
CA SER A 103 -37.98 -23.89 19.37
C SER A 103 -36.51 -23.57 19.64
N CYS A 104 -35.60 -24.55 19.58
CA CYS A 104 -34.17 -24.35 19.82
C CYS A 104 -33.44 -23.72 18.63
N SER A 105 -33.85 -24.00 17.38
CA SER A 105 -33.27 -23.39 16.19
C SER A 105 -33.51 -21.88 16.17
N PHE A 106 -34.74 -21.44 16.46
CA PHE A 106 -35.10 -20.02 16.52
C PHE A 106 -34.32 -19.24 17.60
N LEU A 107 -34.15 -19.84 18.80
CA LEU A 107 -33.36 -19.23 19.88
C LEU A 107 -31.87 -19.12 19.49
N MET A 108 -31.29 -20.15 18.86
CA MET A 108 -29.90 -20.15 18.38
C MET A 108 -29.66 -19.16 17.22
N HIS A 109 -30.62 -18.99 16.32
CA HIS A 109 -30.51 -17.97 15.26
C HIS A 109 -30.61 -16.55 15.81
N SER A 110 -31.44 -16.33 16.84
CA SER A 110 -31.52 -15.02 17.50
C SER A 110 -30.20 -14.60 18.15
N THR A 111 -29.50 -15.54 18.81
CA THR A 111 -28.22 -15.24 19.48
C THR A 111 -27.08 -14.94 18.49
N ARG A 112 -27.04 -15.62 17.34
CA ARG A 112 -26.05 -15.34 16.28
C ARG A 112 -26.31 -14.00 15.60
N ALA A 113 -27.57 -13.68 15.28
CA ALA A 113 -27.92 -12.39 14.71
C ALA A 113 -27.62 -11.23 15.67
N ASP A 114 -27.88 -11.41 16.97
CA ASP A 114 -27.54 -10.40 17.99
C ASP A 114 -26.03 -10.24 18.18
N ARG A 115 -25.26 -11.33 18.08
CA ARG A 115 -23.79 -11.26 18.01
C ARG A 115 -23.31 -10.51 16.78
N MET A 116 -23.87 -10.77 15.60
CA MET A 116 -23.53 -10.06 14.37
C MET A 116 -23.80 -8.56 14.50
N LYS A 117 -24.97 -8.18 15.03
CA LYS A 117 -25.31 -6.78 15.33
C LYS A 117 -24.35 -6.14 16.32
N THR A 118 -23.90 -6.89 17.33
CA THR A 118 -22.92 -6.42 18.32
C THR A 118 -21.56 -6.17 17.68
N ILE A 119 -21.10 -7.09 16.81
CA ILE A 119 -19.86 -6.94 16.03
C ILE A 119 -19.95 -5.71 15.13
N LYS A 120 -21.03 -5.57 14.36
CA LYS A 120 -21.30 -4.41 13.50
C LYS A 120 -21.21 -3.09 14.28
N ARG A 121 -21.94 -2.97 15.41
CA ARG A 121 -21.93 -1.76 16.24
C ARG A 121 -20.53 -1.43 16.79
N ARG A 122 -19.76 -2.45 17.18
CA ARG A 122 -18.38 -2.26 17.64
C ARG A 122 -17.49 -1.74 16.51
N LEU A 123 -17.60 -2.31 15.30
CA LEU A 123 -16.85 -1.83 14.13
C LEU A 123 -17.24 -0.39 13.77
N ASP A 124 -18.54 -0.08 13.72
CA ASP A 124 -19.04 1.28 13.43
C ASP A 124 -18.53 2.30 14.46
N PHE A 125 -18.39 1.91 15.73
CA PHE A 125 -17.85 2.77 16.77
C PHE A 125 -16.35 3.04 16.55
N LEU A 126 -15.56 2.01 16.25
CA LEU A 126 -14.12 2.13 16.00
C LEU A 126 -13.81 2.97 14.76
N VAL A 127 -14.67 2.93 13.74
CA VAL A 127 -14.52 3.74 12.52
C VAL A 127 -14.91 5.21 12.77
N LYS A 128 -15.81 5.49 13.71
CA LYS A 128 -16.24 6.87 14.01
C LYS A 128 -15.30 7.64 14.94
N ASP A 129 -14.19 7.04 15.37
CA ASP A 129 -13.26 7.70 16.28
C ASP A 129 -12.52 8.85 15.58
N SER A 130 -12.98 10.07 15.85
CA SER A 130 -12.47 11.31 15.27
C SER A 130 -10.98 11.57 15.52
N VAL A 131 -10.42 11.04 16.63
CA VAL A 131 -8.99 11.18 16.94
C VAL A 131 -8.17 10.37 15.94
N ILE A 132 -8.69 9.21 15.57
CA ILE A 132 -8.02 8.29 14.65
C ILE A 132 -8.08 8.84 13.23
N PHE A 133 -9.23 9.37 12.81
CA PHE A 133 -9.35 10.09 11.55
C PHE A 133 -8.42 11.32 11.49
N SER A 134 -8.25 12.03 12.60
CA SER A 134 -7.29 13.15 12.68
C SER A 134 -5.84 12.67 12.52
N LEU A 135 -5.46 11.59 13.21
CA LEU A 135 -4.12 10.99 13.07
C LEU A 135 -3.88 10.43 11.66
N MET A 136 -4.92 9.90 11.00
CA MET A 136 -4.87 9.40 9.61
C MET A 136 -4.61 10.52 8.59
N GLN A 137 -5.00 11.77 8.87
CA GLN A 137 -4.80 12.90 7.96
C GLN A 137 -3.39 13.51 8.02
N TYR A 138 -2.61 13.25 9.07
CA TYR A 138 -1.23 13.72 9.15
C TYR A 138 -0.28 12.75 8.43
N PRO A 139 0.53 13.25 7.47
CA PRO A 139 1.67 12.50 6.96
C PRO A 139 2.58 12.15 8.14
N PHE A 140 2.86 10.87 8.34
CA PHE A 140 3.90 10.47 9.27
C PHE A 140 5.21 10.98 8.67
N PRO A 141 5.99 11.84 9.35
CA PRO A 141 7.31 12.17 8.86
C PRO A 141 8.07 10.84 8.71
N ASP A 142 8.71 10.64 7.55
CA ASP A 142 9.61 9.50 7.35
C ASP A 142 10.49 9.41 8.60
N VAL A 143 10.36 8.30 9.35
CA VAL A 143 11.14 8.11 10.58
C VAL A 143 12.60 8.29 10.18
N GLU A 144 13.16 9.39 10.68
CA GLU A 144 14.42 9.92 10.23
C GLU A 144 15.51 8.86 10.36
N ARG A 145 16.36 8.82 9.32
CA ARG A 145 17.60 8.06 9.27
C ARG A 145 18.34 8.14 10.62
N PHE A 146 18.56 6.99 11.24
CA PHE A 146 19.65 6.80 12.19
C PHE A 146 20.96 6.91 11.41
N ASP A 147 21.38 8.13 11.06
CA ASP A 147 22.69 8.31 10.41
C ASP A 147 23.38 9.66 10.66
N ASN A 148 23.15 10.26 11.83
CA ASN A 148 23.92 11.41 12.31
C ASN A 148 24.72 11.14 13.59
N GLU A 149 24.82 9.89 14.06
CA GLU A 149 25.76 9.56 15.15
C GLU A 149 27.19 9.42 14.61
N ALA A 150 28.14 10.13 15.23
CA ALA A 150 29.55 10.05 14.89
C ALA A 150 30.05 8.60 15.01
N PHE A 151 30.47 8.01 13.89
CA PHE A 151 30.97 6.64 13.85
C PHE A 151 32.33 6.53 14.56
N ASP A 152 32.33 6.00 15.78
CA ASP A 152 33.55 5.74 16.54
C ASP A 152 34.22 4.43 16.08
N ARG A 153 35.28 4.56 15.27
CA ARG A 153 36.07 3.42 14.80
C ARG A 153 36.69 2.62 15.96
N ALA A 154 37.05 3.28 17.05
CA ALA A 154 37.70 2.64 18.18
C ALA A 154 36.75 1.75 18.99
N ALA A 155 35.43 1.95 18.82
CA ALA A 155 34.41 1.14 19.47
C ALA A 155 34.11 -0.19 18.73
N VAL A 156 34.64 -0.40 17.52
CA VAL A 156 34.38 -1.64 16.76
C VAL A 156 35.35 -2.74 17.20
N VAL A 157 34.82 -3.92 17.52
CA VAL A 157 35.59 -5.05 18.08
C VAL A 157 35.47 -6.28 17.18
N GLY A 158 36.57 -6.99 16.96
CA GLY A 158 36.59 -8.34 16.39
C GLY A 158 36.35 -8.44 14.88
N ARG A 159 36.46 -7.33 14.13
CA ARG A 159 36.16 -7.26 12.69
C ARG A 159 37.37 -7.05 11.77
N ASP A 160 38.59 -7.01 12.32
CA ASP A 160 39.81 -6.77 11.54
C ASP A 160 40.10 -7.86 10.50
N ASN A 161 39.85 -9.13 10.87
CA ASN A 161 40.03 -10.26 9.96
C ASN A 161 39.02 -10.24 8.80
N ASP A 162 37.76 -9.90 9.08
CA ASP A 162 36.72 -9.75 8.06
C ASP A 162 37.07 -8.61 7.10
N LYS A 163 37.49 -7.46 7.65
CA LYS A 163 37.97 -6.31 6.89
C LYS A 163 39.14 -6.69 5.97
N ALA A 164 40.14 -7.41 6.50
CA ALA A 164 41.32 -7.82 5.74
C ALA A 164 40.95 -8.77 4.58
N LYS A 165 40.03 -9.72 4.80
CA LYS A 165 39.56 -10.63 3.75
C LYS A 165 38.80 -9.91 2.64
N ILE A 166 37.87 -9.01 2.99
CA ILE A 166 37.14 -8.24 1.97
C ILE A 166 38.10 -7.30 1.22
N LYS A 167 39.08 -6.72 1.92
CA LYS A 167 40.16 -5.93 1.31
C LYS A 167 40.96 -6.74 0.30
N ASP A 168 41.35 -7.96 0.65
CA ASP A 168 42.05 -8.88 -0.26
C ASP A 168 41.18 -9.25 -1.47
N MET A 169 39.88 -9.53 -1.28
CA MET A 169 38.93 -9.77 -2.39
C MET A 169 38.85 -8.58 -3.36
N ILE A 170 38.82 -7.35 -2.84
CA ILE A 170 38.82 -6.13 -3.65
C ILE A 170 40.13 -5.99 -4.42
N LEU A 171 41.29 -6.17 -3.76
CA LEU A 171 42.60 -6.04 -4.40
C LEU A 171 42.86 -7.10 -5.47
N GLN A 172 42.48 -8.35 -5.21
CA GLN A 172 42.58 -9.45 -6.19
C GLN A 172 41.71 -9.20 -7.42
N SER A 173 40.61 -8.47 -7.25
CA SER A 173 39.72 -8.08 -8.35
C SER A 173 40.21 -6.86 -9.14
N ASN A 174 41.40 -6.31 -8.87
CA ASN A 174 41.92 -5.14 -9.61
C ASN A 174 42.09 -5.40 -11.12
N ALA A 175 42.17 -6.67 -11.55
CA ALA A 175 42.11 -7.03 -12.97
C ALA A 175 40.72 -6.80 -13.61
N GLN A 176 39.65 -6.82 -12.81
CA GLN A 176 38.29 -6.53 -13.25
C GLN A 176 38.00 -5.04 -13.06
N LYS A 177 37.66 -4.35 -14.16
CA LYS A 177 37.27 -2.93 -14.15
C LYS A 177 36.03 -2.64 -13.31
N PHE A 178 35.16 -3.62 -13.11
CA PHE A 178 33.95 -3.47 -12.32
C PHE A 178 33.79 -4.68 -11.42
N SER A 179 33.55 -4.46 -10.14
CA SER A 179 33.23 -5.55 -9.24
C SER A 179 32.26 -5.17 -8.13
N ILE A 180 31.32 -6.08 -7.84
CA ILE A 180 30.35 -5.98 -6.76
C ILE A 180 30.60 -7.11 -5.76
N ILE A 181 30.78 -6.74 -4.49
CA ILE A 181 30.95 -7.67 -3.36
C ILE A 181 29.80 -7.44 -2.38
N PRO A 182 28.83 -8.37 -2.32
CA PRO A 182 27.83 -8.36 -1.26
C PRO A 182 28.41 -8.84 0.08
N ILE A 183 28.18 -8.11 1.16
CA ILE A 183 28.32 -8.56 2.55
C ILE A 183 26.94 -9.06 2.99
N LEU A 184 26.86 -10.37 3.19
CA LEU A 184 25.61 -11.09 3.46
C LEU A 184 25.56 -11.57 4.91
N GLY A 185 24.38 -11.53 5.53
CA GLY A 185 24.16 -12.17 6.84
C GLY A 185 22.92 -11.68 7.57
N LEU A 186 22.61 -12.32 8.69
CA LEU A 186 21.49 -11.98 9.57
C LEU A 186 21.52 -10.51 10.02
N VAL A 187 20.34 -9.97 10.28
CA VAL A 187 20.15 -8.63 10.87
C VAL A 187 20.93 -8.52 12.19
N GLY A 188 21.57 -7.36 12.42
CA GLY A 188 22.30 -7.09 13.66
C GLY A 188 23.72 -7.67 13.73
N LEU A 189 24.18 -8.42 12.71
CA LEU A 189 25.56 -8.96 12.67
C LEU A 189 26.67 -7.91 12.46
N GLY A 190 26.31 -6.65 12.15
CA GLY A 190 27.28 -5.57 11.93
C GLY A 190 27.78 -5.44 10.49
N LYS A 191 26.97 -5.81 9.48
CA LYS A 191 27.30 -5.67 8.06
C LYS A 191 27.61 -4.21 7.68
N THR A 192 26.72 -3.29 8.04
CA THR A 192 26.90 -1.84 7.87
C THR A 192 28.13 -1.33 8.62
N THR A 193 28.36 -1.78 9.85
CA THR A 193 29.57 -1.45 10.62
C THR A 193 30.85 -1.90 9.91
N LEU A 194 30.87 -3.11 9.36
CA LEU A 194 31.99 -3.63 8.59
C LEU A 194 32.21 -2.85 7.29
N ALA A 195 31.12 -2.53 6.57
CA ALA A 195 31.18 -1.69 5.38
C ALA A 195 31.74 -0.30 5.70
N ARG A 196 31.35 0.32 6.82
CA ARG A 196 31.93 1.59 7.29
C ARG A 196 33.42 1.47 7.58
N LEU A 197 33.87 0.40 8.24
CA LEU A 197 35.30 0.18 8.49
C LEU A 197 36.12 0.09 7.19
N ILE A 198 35.57 -0.52 6.14
CA ILE A 198 36.22 -0.64 4.83
C ILE A 198 36.20 0.71 4.10
N PHE A 199 35.04 1.36 4.08
CA PHE A 199 34.83 2.68 3.45
C PHE A 199 35.77 3.75 4.02
N LEU A 200 36.06 3.66 5.31
CA LEU A 200 36.88 4.61 6.04
C LEU A 200 38.38 4.24 6.09
N ASP A 201 38.78 3.09 5.56
CA ASP A 201 40.17 2.64 5.53
C ASP A 201 41.00 3.45 4.53
N GLN A 202 42.20 3.89 4.93
CA GLN A 202 43.14 4.66 4.11
C GLN A 202 44.54 4.01 4.09
N GLY A 203 44.61 2.68 4.29
CA GLY A 203 45.89 1.96 4.29
C GLY A 203 46.57 1.93 2.92
N GLU A 204 47.85 1.54 2.87
CA GLU A 204 48.63 1.44 1.63
C GLU A 204 47.95 0.55 0.56
N GLY A 205 48.03 0.99 -0.71
CA GLY A 205 47.44 0.30 -1.87
C GLY A 205 45.92 0.46 -2.01
N TRP A 206 45.33 1.44 -1.31
CA TRP A 206 43.88 1.61 -1.16
C TRP A 206 43.41 3.00 -1.61
N ASP A 207 43.94 3.46 -2.74
CA ASP A 207 43.71 4.79 -3.30
C ASP A 207 42.48 4.77 -4.22
N PHE A 208 41.41 5.43 -3.76
CA PHE A 208 40.18 5.65 -4.51
C PHE A 208 39.97 7.16 -4.66
N ASP A 209 39.82 7.64 -5.88
CA ASP A 209 39.54 9.05 -6.19
C ASP A 209 38.22 9.49 -5.54
N LEU A 210 37.23 8.60 -5.55
CA LEU A 210 35.91 8.82 -4.99
C LEU A 210 35.47 7.70 -4.06
N ARG A 211 34.82 8.10 -2.97
CA ARG A 211 34.16 7.19 -2.03
C ARG A 211 32.74 7.69 -1.82
N ILE A 212 31.77 6.88 -2.18
CA ILE A 212 30.36 7.23 -2.22
C ILE A 212 29.59 6.28 -1.31
N TRP A 213 28.75 6.83 -0.43
CA TRP A 213 27.90 6.04 0.47
C TRP A 213 26.44 6.33 0.18
N ILE A 214 25.69 5.29 -0.19
CA ILE A 214 24.26 5.37 -0.47
C ILE A 214 23.53 4.54 0.58
N SER A 215 22.86 5.23 1.51
CA SER A 215 21.93 4.61 2.45
C SER A 215 20.59 4.44 1.74
N LEU A 216 20.24 3.19 1.44
CA LEU A 216 19.04 2.87 0.71
C LEU A 216 17.83 2.86 1.65
N ASN A 217 16.73 3.38 1.14
CA ASN A 217 15.42 3.09 1.70
C ASN A 217 14.91 1.80 1.01
N ARG A 218 14.11 1.01 1.74
CA ARG A 218 13.66 -0.34 1.36
C ARG A 218 13.17 -0.53 -0.08
N LYS A 219 12.55 0.49 -0.69
CA LYS A 219 12.16 0.44 -2.11
C LYS A 219 13.37 0.83 -2.97
N LEU A 220 13.83 -0.09 -3.80
CA LEU A 220 14.88 0.17 -4.78
C LEU A 220 14.40 1.23 -5.78
N ASN A 221 14.88 2.46 -5.61
CA ASN A 221 14.67 3.54 -6.56
C ASN A 221 15.98 3.84 -7.28
N ILE A 222 16.16 3.21 -8.43
CA ILE A 222 17.39 3.33 -9.25
C ILE A 222 17.66 4.81 -9.59
N LYS A 223 16.61 5.60 -9.82
CA LYS A 223 16.76 7.04 -10.12
C LYS A 223 17.32 7.81 -8.94
N MET A 224 16.82 7.55 -7.73
CA MET A 224 17.32 8.15 -6.49
C MET A 224 18.79 7.77 -6.24
N ILE A 225 19.14 6.49 -6.41
CA ILE A 225 20.52 6.01 -6.27
C ILE A 225 21.44 6.76 -7.23
N ALA A 226 21.06 6.84 -8.51
CA ALA A 226 21.87 7.52 -9.51
C ALA A 226 22.01 9.02 -9.20
N SER A 227 20.92 9.69 -8.79
CA SER A 227 20.95 11.10 -8.40
C SER A 227 21.85 11.35 -7.18
N ASP A 228 21.77 10.48 -6.16
CA ASP A 228 22.58 10.59 -4.95
C ASP A 228 24.07 10.38 -5.26
N ILE A 229 24.41 9.42 -6.14
CA ILE A 229 25.78 9.21 -6.60
C ILE A 229 26.28 10.45 -7.36
N ILE A 230 25.51 10.96 -8.33
CA ILE A 230 25.89 12.15 -9.11
C ILE A 230 26.11 13.35 -8.19
N SER A 231 25.24 13.56 -7.19
CA SER A 231 25.38 14.66 -6.23
C SER A 231 26.68 14.56 -5.43
N GLN A 232 27.04 13.36 -4.95
CA GLN A 232 28.27 13.13 -4.18
C GLN A 232 29.54 13.27 -5.05
N CYS A 233 29.45 12.95 -6.35
CA CYS A 233 30.53 13.20 -7.30
C CYS A 233 30.74 14.70 -7.55
N ASN A 234 29.66 15.47 -7.72
CA ASN A 234 29.70 16.89 -8.07
C ASN A 234 30.09 17.79 -6.90
N HIS A 235 29.81 17.41 -5.66
CA HIS A 235 30.21 18.20 -4.48
C HIS A 235 31.73 18.39 -4.31
N ARG A 236 32.58 17.71 -5.10
CA ARG A 236 34.04 17.87 -5.09
C ARG A 236 34.62 18.63 -6.28
N GLU A 237 33.85 18.82 -7.34
CA GLU A 237 34.26 19.61 -8.51
C GLU A 237 33.45 20.90 -8.54
N GLU A 238 34.09 22.07 -8.33
CA GLU A 238 33.48 23.41 -8.48
C GLU A 238 33.09 23.71 -9.95
N LYS A 239 32.37 22.82 -10.62
CA LYS A 239 31.63 23.11 -11.84
C LYS A 239 30.17 23.30 -11.45
N LEU A 240 29.73 24.56 -11.42
CA LEU A 240 28.31 24.90 -11.49
C LEU A 240 27.72 24.25 -12.75
N LEU A 241 27.11 23.08 -12.60
CA LEU A 241 26.07 22.63 -13.51
C LEU A 241 24.86 23.53 -13.25
N ASP A 242 24.38 24.16 -14.33
CA ASP A 242 23.27 25.10 -14.32
C ASP A 242 22.05 24.45 -13.65
N VAL A 243 21.37 25.12 -12.73
CA VAL A 243 20.23 24.58 -11.92
C VAL A 243 19.08 24.05 -12.80
N ARG A 244 19.08 24.45 -14.09
CA ARG A 244 18.14 23.99 -15.12
C ARG A 244 18.33 22.53 -15.54
N THR A 245 19.50 21.93 -15.32
CA THR A 245 19.81 20.55 -15.76
C THR A 245 19.32 19.47 -14.79
N ASP A 246 19.21 19.72 -13.49
CA ASP A 246 18.94 18.66 -12.50
C ASP A 246 17.57 17.97 -12.67
N MET A 247 16.52 18.70 -13.04
CA MET A 247 15.20 18.06 -13.23
C MET A 247 15.02 17.35 -14.57
N GLU A 248 15.59 17.87 -15.66
CA GLU A 248 15.53 17.18 -16.96
C GLU A 248 16.38 15.88 -16.91
N ILE A 249 17.44 15.86 -16.10
CA ILE A 249 18.25 14.67 -15.80
C ILE A 249 17.45 13.63 -14.98
N GLN A 250 16.69 14.05 -13.96
CA GLN A 250 15.98 13.11 -13.08
C GLN A 250 14.77 12.41 -13.73
N GLU A 251 14.06 13.06 -14.66
CA GLU A 251 12.91 12.43 -15.34
C GLU A 251 13.34 11.48 -16.48
N ASN A 252 14.42 11.81 -17.21
CA ASN A 252 14.88 11.02 -18.34
C ASN A 252 15.94 9.99 -17.92
N PHE A 253 15.49 8.74 -17.76
CA PHE A 253 16.33 7.63 -17.33
C PHE A 253 17.60 7.43 -18.18
N GLN A 254 17.54 7.65 -19.49
CA GLN A 254 18.70 7.52 -20.38
C GLN A 254 19.72 8.65 -20.19
N LEU A 255 19.24 9.87 -19.93
CA LEU A 255 20.08 11.01 -19.56
C LEU A 255 20.73 10.78 -18.19
N LEU A 256 19.95 10.34 -17.20
CA LEU A 256 20.47 10.00 -15.87
C LEU A 256 21.57 8.94 -15.93
N LYS A 257 21.34 7.87 -16.72
CA LYS A 257 22.34 6.82 -16.97
C LYS A 257 23.61 7.40 -17.61
N ARG A 258 23.48 8.29 -18.59
CA ARG A 258 24.62 8.95 -19.22
C ARG A 258 25.36 9.86 -18.23
N CYS A 259 24.66 10.71 -17.49
CA CYS A 259 25.26 11.61 -16.50
C CYS A 259 25.97 10.86 -15.38
N LEU A 260 25.41 9.73 -14.92
CA LEU A 260 26.09 8.85 -13.97
C LEU A 260 27.37 8.25 -14.56
N GLN A 261 27.30 7.76 -15.80
CA GLN A 261 28.47 7.20 -16.50
C GLN A 261 29.56 8.26 -16.75
N GLU A 262 29.18 9.51 -17.03
CA GLU A 262 30.07 10.66 -17.15
C GLU A 262 30.68 11.05 -15.80
N ALA A 263 29.88 11.08 -14.73
CA ALA A 263 30.33 11.42 -13.38
C ALA A 263 31.36 10.42 -12.82
N LEU A 264 31.25 9.16 -13.23
CA LEU A 264 32.14 8.05 -12.86
C LEU A 264 33.25 7.79 -13.90
N HIS A 265 33.27 8.51 -15.03
CA HIS A 265 34.25 8.33 -16.10
C HIS A 265 35.66 8.67 -15.60
N GLU A 266 36.64 7.78 -15.86
CA GLU A 266 38.05 7.96 -15.46
C GLU A 266 38.26 8.21 -13.95
N LYS A 267 37.47 7.55 -13.09
CA LYS A 267 37.62 7.63 -11.63
C LYS A 267 37.68 6.25 -10.98
N HIS A 268 38.63 6.06 -10.07
CA HIS A 268 38.70 4.92 -9.17
C HIS A 268 37.70 5.10 -8.01
N CYS A 269 36.55 4.43 -8.09
CA CYS A 269 35.45 4.64 -7.16
C CYS A 269 35.25 3.45 -6.21
N LEU A 270 35.05 3.75 -4.92
CA LEU A 270 34.47 2.82 -3.95
C LEU A 270 33.05 3.28 -3.61
N ILE A 271 32.04 2.50 -4.01
CA ILE A 271 30.62 2.79 -3.78
C ILE A 271 30.08 1.80 -2.74
N VAL A 272 29.41 2.29 -1.71
CA VAL A 272 28.68 1.45 -0.76
C VAL A 272 27.19 1.62 -0.97
N LEU A 273 26.49 0.53 -1.24
CA LEU A 273 25.04 0.45 -1.22
C LEU A 273 24.62 -0.24 0.07
N ASP A 274 24.17 0.55 1.04
CA ASP A 274 23.82 0.07 2.37
C ASP A 274 22.35 -0.36 2.44
N ASP A 275 22.11 -1.58 2.91
CA ASP A 275 20.82 -2.21 3.17
C ASP A 275 19.94 -2.47 1.92
N LEU A 276 20.53 -3.02 0.86
CA LEU A 276 19.80 -3.37 -0.36
C LEU A 276 19.00 -4.67 -0.17
N SER A 277 17.68 -4.61 -0.27
CA SER A 277 16.78 -5.76 -0.06
C SER A 277 15.97 -6.20 -1.30
N SER A 278 16.07 -5.49 -2.43
CA SER A 278 15.29 -5.83 -3.64
C SER A 278 15.68 -7.20 -4.21
N THR A 279 14.67 -7.98 -4.61
CA THR A 279 14.81 -9.28 -5.28
C THR A 279 14.40 -9.24 -6.76
N ASP A 280 14.06 -8.04 -7.28
CA ASP A 280 13.71 -7.86 -8.70
C ASP A 280 14.97 -7.90 -9.56
N LYS A 281 15.12 -9.01 -10.30
CA LYS A 281 16.25 -9.23 -11.21
C LYS A 281 16.41 -8.11 -12.24
N ASN A 282 15.31 -7.63 -12.84
CA ASN A 282 15.40 -6.63 -13.91
C ASN A 282 15.95 -5.32 -13.36
N GLN A 283 15.47 -4.89 -12.18
CA GLN A 283 15.96 -3.68 -11.53
C GLN A 283 17.43 -3.82 -11.07
N LEU A 284 17.82 -4.98 -10.56
CA LEU A 284 19.22 -5.23 -10.14
C LEU A 284 20.18 -5.29 -11.33
N ASP A 285 19.78 -5.93 -12.44
CA ASP A 285 20.56 -5.97 -13.69
C ASP A 285 20.68 -4.56 -14.29
N GLU A 286 19.62 -3.75 -14.21
CA GLU A 286 19.64 -2.37 -14.64
C GLU A 286 20.58 -1.50 -13.78
N LEU A 287 20.52 -1.65 -12.45
CA LEU A 287 21.44 -0.99 -11.51
C LEU A 287 22.90 -1.38 -11.79
N LYS A 288 23.18 -2.66 -12.03
CA LYS A 288 24.51 -3.16 -12.43
C LYS A 288 25.03 -2.47 -13.67
N GLU A 289 24.22 -2.43 -14.73
CA GLU A 289 24.61 -1.84 -16.01
C GLU A 289 24.76 -0.31 -15.93
N MET A 290 24.05 0.34 -15.01
CA MET A 290 24.25 1.77 -14.71
C MET A 290 25.59 2.03 -14.00
N LEU A 291 25.95 1.22 -13.00
CA LEU A 291 27.17 1.40 -12.20
C LEU A 291 28.46 0.99 -12.91
N LYS A 292 28.38 0.13 -13.93
CA LYS A 292 29.55 -0.45 -14.62
C LYS A 292 30.46 0.59 -15.29
N GLY A 293 29.93 1.76 -15.67
CA GLY A 293 30.70 2.88 -16.22
C GLY A 293 31.46 2.56 -17.52
N THR A 294 32.28 3.51 -17.99
CA THR A 294 33.20 3.30 -19.12
C THR A 294 34.65 3.52 -18.64
N ASN A 295 35.44 2.45 -18.69
CA ASN A 295 36.91 2.41 -18.73
C ASN A 295 37.77 2.30 -17.45
N GLU A 296 37.31 2.57 -16.22
CA GLU A 296 38.15 2.49 -14.99
C GLU A 296 37.54 1.71 -13.81
N SER A 297 38.34 1.49 -12.74
CA SER A 297 38.10 0.51 -11.67
C SER A 297 37.03 0.96 -10.65
N ILE A 298 35.79 0.50 -10.82
CA ILE A 298 34.67 0.74 -9.90
C ILE A 298 34.47 -0.49 -9.00
N LYS A 299 34.54 -0.26 -7.68
CA LYS A 299 34.34 -1.27 -6.63
C LYS A 299 33.07 -0.95 -5.85
N VAL A 300 32.10 -1.85 -5.87
CA VAL A 300 30.82 -1.69 -5.18
C VAL A 300 30.75 -2.68 -4.02
N LEU A 301 30.53 -2.17 -2.81
CA LEU A 301 30.22 -2.96 -1.63
C LEU A 301 28.73 -2.88 -1.36
N VAL A 302 28.07 -4.01 -1.15
CA VAL A 302 26.63 -4.04 -0.90
C VAL A 302 26.38 -4.71 0.43
N THR A 303 25.69 -4.07 1.37
CA THR A 303 25.25 -4.76 2.58
C THR A 303 23.82 -5.26 2.35
N THR A 304 23.57 -6.52 2.64
CA THR A 304 22.23 -7.10 2.46
C THR A 304 21.99 -8.26 3.42
N SER A 305 20.75 -8.44 3.86
CA SER A 305 20.31 -9.68 4.51
C SER A 305 19.77 -10.71 3.51
N SER A 306 19.52 -10.33 2.26
CA SER A 306 18.91 -11.17 1.23
C SER A 306 19.96 -11.91 0.41
N GLU A 307 19.98 -13.24 0.54
CA GLU A 307 20.81 -14.13 -0.26
C GLU A 307 20.44 -14.06 -1.74
N ILE A 308 19.14 -13.89 -2.06
CA ILE A 308 18.68 -13.70 -3.45
C ILE A 308 19.29 -12.42 -4.03
N THR A 309 19.25 -11.30 -3.31
CA THR A 309 19.83 -10.03 -3.76
C THR A 309 21.34 -10.16 -3.96
N ALA A 310 22.03 -10.81 -3.02
CA ALA A 310 23.46 -11.05 -3.13
C ALA A 310 23.82 -11.91 -4.37
N GLU A 311 23.08 -12.99 -4.60
CA GLU A 311 23.26 -13.87 -5.76
C GLU A 311 22.95 -13.17 -7.08
N LEU A 312 21.87 -12.39 -7.14
CA LEU A 312 21.52 -11.64 -8.35
C LEU A 312 22.50 -10.50 -8.64
N LEU A 313 23.13 -9.89 -7.62
CA LEU A 313 23.94 -8.69 -7.79
C LEU A 313 25.46 -8.94 -7.82
N HIS A 314 25.98 -10.04 -7.29
CA HIS A 314 27.42 -10.20 -7.18
C HIS A 314 28.15 -10.26 -8.54
N THR A 315 29.42 -9.86 -8.53
CA THR A 315 30.41 -10.26 -9.55
C THR A 315 31.56 -11.04 -8.93
N ILE A 316 31.73 -10.90 -7.61
CA ILE A 316 32.63 -11.65 -6.76
C ILE A 316 31.74 -12.33 -5.71
N PRO A 317 31.94 -13.63 -5.42
CA PRO A 317 31.08 -14.37 -4.51
C PRO A 317 30.76 -13.61 -3.20
N PRO A 318 29.51 -13.61 -2.74
CA PRO A 318 29.10 -12.92 -1.52
C PRO A 318 29.94 -13.31 -0.30
N TYR A 319 30.35 -12.32 0.49
CA TYR A 319 31.02 -12.54 1.77
C TYR A 319 29.98 -12.77 2.87
N LYS A 320 29.83 -14.03 3.30
CA LYS A 320 28.95 -14.40 4.42
C LYS A 320 29.59 -14.01 5.75
N LEU A 321 29.00 -13.03 6.43
CA LEU A 321 29.48 -12.50 7.70
C LEU A 321 29.09 -13.42 8.87
N CYS A 322 30.08 -13.92 9.60
CA CYS A 322 29.86 -14.78 10.76
C CYS A 322 29.58 -13.97 12.04
N PRO A 323 28.90 -14.60 13.03
CA PRO A 323 28.82 -14.09 14.40
C PRO A 323 30.21 -13.86 15.01
N LEU A 324 30.29 -12.94 15.98
CA LEU A 324 31.51 -12.68 16.73
C LEU A 324 31.87 -13.86 17.65
N SER A 325 33.15 -13.95 17.99
CA SER A 325 33.62 -14.84 19.05
C SER A 325 33.00 -14.46 20.41
N GLU A 326 32.94 -15.41 21.34
CA GLU A 326 32.50 -15.12 22.73
C GLU A 326 33.41 -14.06 23.38
N ASP A 327 34.71 -14.06 23.08
CA ASP A 327 35.68 -13.13 23.64
C ASP A 327 35.47 -11.69 23.12
N ASP A 328 35.22 -11.53 21.82
CA ASP A 328 34.93 -10.21 21.25
C ASP A 328 33.56 -9.70 21.66
N SER A 329 32.58 -10.61 21.78
CA SER A 329 31.27 -10.28 22.34
C SER A 329 31.39 -9.85 23.80
N TRP A 330 32.24 -10.50 24.59
CA TRP A 330 32.52 -10.11 25.97
C TRP A 330 33.12 -8.71 26.09
N LYS A 331 34.05 -8.34 25.20
CA LYS A 331 34.60 -6.97 25.15
C LYS A 331 33.52 -5.93 24.88
N ILE A 332 32.66 -6.14 23.88
CA ILE A 332 31.54 -5.22 23.57
C ILE A 332 30.60 -5.10 24.77
N PHE A 333 30.19 -6.24 25.34
CA PHE A 333 29.27 -6.28 26.47
C PHE A 333 29.84 -5.56 27.69
N SER A 334 31.07 -5.89 28.07
CA SER A 334 31.73 -5.34 29.27
C SER A 334 31.94 -3.83 29.17
N GLN A 335 32.32 -3.30 28.00
CA GLN A 335 32.45 -1.86 27.77
C GLN A 335 31.13 -1.13 28.03
N LYS A 336 29.99 -1.72 27.63
CA LYS A 336 28.67 -1.10 27.81
C LYS A 336 28.13 -1.30 29.23
N ALA A 337 28.30 -2.50 29.79
CA ALA A 337 27.80 -2.85 31.12
C ALA A 337 28.56 -2.18 32.28
N PHE A 338 29.89 -2.08 32.18
CA PHE A 338 30.76 -1.56 33.25
C PHE A 338 31.37 -0.18 32.94
N GLY A 339 31.26 0.30 31.69
CA GLY A 339 31.92 1.53 31.26
C GLY A 339 33.45 1.42 31.32
N ASN A 340 34.11 2.52 31.68
CA ASN A 340 35.57 2.56 31.89
C ASN A 340 35.99 2.04 33.27
N CYS A 341 35.04 1.59 34.10
CA CYS A 341 35.35 1.10 35.43
C CYS A 341 35.58 -0.42 35.34
N ASP A 342 36.80 -0.86 35.63
CA ASP A 342 37.09 -2.29 35.74
C ASP A 342 36.44 -2.79 37.04
N GLY A 343 35.16 -3.12 36.98
CA GLY A 343 34.38 -3.52 38.14
C GLY A 343 34.93 -4.82 38.73
N ASP A 344 35.44 -4.77 39.96
CA ASP A 344 35.91 -5.92 40.76
C ASP A 344 34.80 -6.93 41.14
N ASN A 345 33.58 -6.74 40.64
CA ASN A 345 32.46 -7.62 40.96
C ASN A 345 32.50 -8.91 40.14
N THR A 346 33.23 -9.89 40.67
CA THR A 346 33.41 -11.23 40.07
C THR A 346 32.09 -11.96 39.78
N ASP A 347 31.03 -11.70 40.55
CA ASP A 347 29.74 -12.38 40.35
C ASP A 347 28.95 -11.78 39.18
N LEU A 348 28.93 -10.45 39.02
CA LEU A 348 28.35 -9.82 37.83
C LEU A 348 29.13 -10.21 36.56
N LYS A 349 30.45 -10.38 36.65
CA LYS A 349 31.26 -10.87 35.53
C LYS A 349 30.86 -12.30 35.12
N LYS A 350 30.51 -13.19 36.06
CA LYS A 350 29.99 -14.54 35.74
C LYS A 350 28.63 -14.46 35.05
N ILE A 351 27.70 -13.68 35.59
CA ILE A 351 26.36 -13.50 35.00
C ILE A 351 26.48 -12.89 33.60
N GLY A 352 27.33 -11.87 33.42
CA GLY A 352 27.58 -11.25 32.13
C GLY A 352 28.09 -12.24 31.08
N LYS A 353 28.97 -13.18 31.44
CA LYS A 353 29.43 -14.22 30.50
C LYS A 353 28.30 -15.15 30.07
N GLU A 354 27.38 -15.46 30.97
CA GLU A 354 26.16 -16.24 30.64
C GLU A 354 25.25 -15.45 29.69
N ILE A 355 25.10 -14.12 29.90
CA ILE A 355 24.37 -13.24 28.99
C ILE A 355 25.03 -13.21 27.60
N VAL A 356 26.36 -13.09 27.52
CA VAL A 356 27.09 -13.06 26.24
C VAL A 356 26.92 -14.36 25.45
N LYS A 357 26.94 -15.52 26.12
CA LYS A 357 26.65 -16.81 25.45
C LYS A 357 25.27 -16.84 24.81
N ARG A 358 24.27 -16.27 25.50
CA ARG A 358 22.91 -16.13 24.98
C ARG A 358 22.81 -15.20 23.79
N CYS A 359 23.77 -14.29 23.60
CA CYS A 359 23.77 -13.37 22.46
C CYS A 359 24.18 -14.04 21.14
N GLU A 360 24.73 -15.26 21.18
CA GLU A 360 25.11 -16.06 20.00
C GLU A 360 26.03 -15.29 19.04
N GLY A 361 26.88 -14.41 19.58
CA GLY A 361 27.82 -13.60 18.81
C GLY A 361 27.18 -12.49 17.98
N ILE A 362 25.91 -12.14 18.19
CA ILE A 362 25.22 -11.03 17.50
C ILE A 362 25.59 -9.70 18.17
N PRO A 363 26.35 -8.80 17.49
CA PRO A 363 26.79 -7.53 18.07
C PRO A 363 25.66 -6.64 18.56
N LEU A 364 24.56 -6.53 17.79
CA LEU A 364 23.40 -5.71 18.17
C LEU A 364 22.81 -6.17 19.52
N LEU A 365 22.66 -7.49 19.69
CA LEU A 365 22.12 -8.08 20.92
C LEU A 365 23.08 -7.91 22.09
N THR A 366 24.37 -8.21 21.87
CA THR A 366 25.44 -8.04 22.85
C THR A 366 25.54 -6.59 23.36
N HIS A 367 25.53 -5.63 22.44
CA HIS A 367 25.58 -4.20 22.76
C HIS A 367 24.36 -3.76 23.56
N SER A 368 23.16 -4.13 23.09
CA SER A 368 21.90 -3.74 23.72
C SER A 368 21.74 -4.32 25.13
N LEU A 369 22.08 -5.60 25.33
CA LEU A 369 22.02 -6.21 26.66
C LEU A 369 23.07 -5.63 27.61
N GLY A 370 24.23 -5.21 27.11
CA GLY A 370 25.20 -4.45 27.89
C GLY A 370 24.65 -3.11 28.38
N LEU A 371 23.92 -2.38 27.53
CA LEU A 371 23.24 -1.13 27.90
C LEU A 371 22.09 -1.35 28.90
N VAL A 372 21.33 -2.45 28.75
CA VAL A 372 20.22 -2.76 29.66
C VAL A 372 20.70 -2.90 31.11
N VAL A 373 21.84 -3.57 31.32
CA VAL A 373 22.38 -3.84 32.66
C VAL A 373 23.29 -2.73 33.19
N GLN A 374 23.56 -1.70 32.38
CA GLN A 374 24.43 -0.60 32.75
C GLN A 374 23.86 0.15 33.96
N ASN A 375 24.64 0.24 35.04
CA ASN A 375 24.26 0.87 36.30
C ASN A 375 22.99 0.28 36.97
N GLU A 376 22.67 -0.99 36.67
CA GLU A 376 21.48 -1.66 37.20
C GLU A 376 21.79 -2.64 38.34
N VAL A 377 20.75 -2.95 39.12
CA VAL A 377 20.81 -3.93 40.22
C VAL A 377 20.90 -5.36 39.69
N THR A 378 21.44 -6.28 40.51
CA THR A 378 21.63 -7.70 40.16
C THR A 378 20.37 -8.39 39.61
N ASN A 379 19.18 -7.99 40.06
CA ASN A 379 17.93 -8.54 39.53
C ASN A 379 17.73 -8.27 38.04
N VAL A 380 18.17 -7.12 37.52
CA VAL A 380 18.11 -6.80 36.09
C VAL A 380 19.14 -7.63 35.31
N TRP A 381 20.30 -7.91 35.90
CA TRP A 381 21.29 -8.82 35.31
C TRP A 381 20.75 -10.25 35.21
N LEU A 382 20.12 -10.75 36.28
CA LEU A 382 19.45 -12.05 36.26
C LEU A 382 18.31 -12.07 35.24
N ALA A 383 17.54 -10.98 35.11
CA ALA A 383 16.50 -10.87 34.09
C ALA A 383 17.07 -10.88 32.67
N ALA A 384 18.17 -10.18 32.40
CA ALA A 384 18.85 -10.19 31.10
C ALA A 384 19.41 -11.58 30.75
N ARG A 385 19.79 -12.37 31.76
CA ARG A 385 20.25 -13.75 31.60
C ARG A 385 19.09 -14.72 31.36
N ASP A 386 18.04 -14.66 32.18
CA ASP A 386 17.05 -15.72 32.33
C ASP A 386 15.73 -15.46 31.61
N GLU A 387 15.29 -14.21 31.49
CA GLU A 387 14.00 -13.88 30.87
C GLU A 387 14.08 -13.84 29.34
N GLU A 388 12.97 -14.12 28.64
CA GLU A 388 12.89 -13.93 27.19
C GLU A 388 13.20 -12.48 26.80
N ILE A 389 14.04 -12.31 25.77
CA ILE A 389 14.57 -11.00 25.35
C ILE A 389 13.41 -10.08 24.95
N TRP A 390 12.37 -10.64 24.32
CA TRP A 390 11.21 -9.86 23.91
C TRP A 390 10.38 -9.29 25.07
N LYS A 391 10.39 -9.95 26.24
CA LYS A 391 9.77 -9.42 27.47
C LYS A 391 10.64 -8.33 28.08
N LEU A 392 11.97 -8.49 28.01
CA LEU A 392 12.92 -7.52 28.51
C LEU A 392 12.82 -6.19 27.75
N GLU A 393 12.87 -6.21 26.43
CA GLU A 393 12.77 -4.99 25.60
C GLU A 393 11.48 -4.21 25.88
N ARG A 394 10.35 -4.89 26.08
CA ARG A 394 9.08 -4.21 26.43
C ARG A 394 9.11 -3.53 27.79
N ARG A 395 9.78 -4.12 28.78
CA ARG A 395 9.92 -3.51 30.12
C ARG A 395 10.88 -2.32 30.12
N VAL A 396 11.87 -2.35 29.23
CA VAL A 396 12.96 -1.38 29.17
C VAL A 396 12.99 -0.67 27.81
N ALA A 397 11.80 -0.45 27.21
CA ALA A 397 11.66 0.09 25.85
C ALA A 397 12.24 1.51 25.72
N THR A 398 12.41 2.20 26.85
CA THR A 398 13.05 3.51 26.91
C THR A 398 14.58 3.47 26.79
N LYS A 399 15.21 2.28 26.88
CA LYS A 399 16.68 2.13 26.79
C LYS A 399 17.16 1.44 25.52
N ILE A 400 16.36 0.57 24.91
CA ILE A 400 16.78 -0.25 23.76
C ILE A 400 15.65 -0.43 22.74
N GLU A 401 16.01 -0.39 21.46
CA GLU A 401 15.15 -0.74 20.31
C GLU A 401 15.76 -1.91 19.54
N LEU A 402 15.81 -3.07 20.18
CA LEU A 402 16.50 -4.25 19.67
C LEU A 402 15.82 -4.82 18.41
N PHE A 403 14.49 -4.85 18.37
CA PHE A 403 13.75 -5.40 17.24
C PHE A 403 13.45 -4.41 16.13
N SER A 404 13.81 -3.12 16.26
CA SER A 404 13.55 -2.11 15.24
C SER A 404 14.04 -2.53 13.85
N PRO A 405 15.30 -3.02 13.67
CA PRO A 405 15.77 -3.51 12.37
C PRO A 405 15.01 -4.73 11.81
N LEU A 406 14.47 -5.61 12.68
CA LEU A 406 13.67 -6.76 12.26
C LEU A 406 12.23 -6.36 11.91
N TYR A 407 11.67 -5.38 12.62
CA TYR A 407 10.39 -4.76 12.28
C TYR A 407 10.43 -4.14 10.90
N GLN A 408 11.57 -3.58 10.51
CA GLN A 408 11.73 -3.04 9.18
C GLN A 408 11.51 -4.13 8.12
N ILE A 409 12.19 -5.27 8.21
CA ILE A 409 11.95 -6.38 7.28
C ILE A 409 10.50 -6.89 7.36
N TYR A 410 9.97 -7.04 8.57
CA TYR A 410 8.62 -7.57 8.77
C TYR A 410 7.51 -6.73 8.12
N ASN A 411 7.64 -5.41 8.17
CA ASN A 411 6.62 -4.50 7.65
C ASN A 411 6.50 -4.58 6.11
N ASP A 412 7.56 -4.98 5.42
CA ASP A 412 7.59 -5.14 3.95
C ASP A 412 6.98 -6.47 3.48
N PHE A 413 6.75 -7.43 4.38
CA PHE A 413 6.12 -8.69 4.04
C PHE A 413 4.66 -8.51 3.59
N SER A 414 4.24 -9.33 2.63
CA SER A 414 2.83 -9.48 2.27
C SER A 414 2.01 -10.02 3.44
N SER A 415 0.69 -9.81 3.43
CA SER A 415 -0.24 -10.32 4.44
C SER A 415 -0.05 -11.82 4.73
N THR A 416 0.12 -12.62 3.68
CA THR A 416 0.34 -14.07 3.80
C THR A 416 1.65 -14.38 4.53
N ILE A 417 2.77 -13.76 4.12
CA ILE A 417 4.09 -14.00 4.73
C ILE A 417 4.10 -13.54 6.21
N LYS A 418 3.46 -12.41 6.53
CA LYS A 418 3.29 -11.93 7.91
C LYS A 418 2.63 -12.96 8.82
N LEU A 419 1.56 -13.60 8.34
CA LEU A 419 0.84 -14.64 9.09
C LEU A 419 1.64 -15.96 9.17
N CYS A 420 2.34 -16.34 8.09
CA CYS A 420 3.26 -17.48 8.11
C CYS A 420 4.36 -17.29 9.17
N PHE A 421 4.97 -16.10 9.22
CA PHE A 421 5.99 -15.73 10.21
C PHE A 421 5.42 -15.72 11.64
N LEU A 422 4.23 -15.15 11.84
CA LEU A 422 3.53 -15.14 13.12
C LEU A 422 3.35 -16.57 13.66
N TYR A 423 2.96 -17.50 12.79
CA TYR A 423 2.75 -18.91 13.15
C TYR A 423 4.03 -19.60 13.63
N LEU A 424 5.20 -19.23 13.08
CA LEU A 424 6.48 -19.79 13.50
C LEU A 424 6.78 -19.60 14.99
N SER A 425 6.14 -18.62 15.65
CA SER A 425 6.24 -18.42 17.10
C SER A 425 5.72 -19.61 17.92
N ILE A 426 4.86 -20.47 17.37
CA ILE A 426 4.30 -21.63 18.10
C ILE A 426 5.34 -22.69 18.41
N PHE A 427 6.38 -22.80 17.59
CA PHE A 427 7.42 -23.81 17.76
C PHE A 427 8.32 -23.45 18.96
N PRO A 428 8.79 -24.43 19.73
CA PRO A 428 9.77 -24.19 20.79
C PRO A 428 11.08 -23.63 20.22
N LYS A 429 11.76 -22.81 21.02
CA LYS A 429 13.07 -22.25 20.66
C LYS A 429 14.08 -23.38 20.37
N GLY A 430 14.79 -23.28 19.26
CA GLY A 430 15.77 -24.30 18.81
C GLY A 430 15.17 -25.62 18.29
N SER A 431 13.84 -25.73 18.18
CA SER A 431 13.20 -26.93 17.63
C SER A 431 13.43 -27.06 16.12
N THR A 432 13.46 -28.31 15.65
CA THR A 432 13.47 -28.63 14.22
C THR A 432 12.06 -28.61 13.68
N ILE A 433 11.87 -27.93 12.56
CA ILE A 433 10.60 -27.78 11.86
C ILE A 433 10.69 -28.56 10.56
N ASP A 434 9.82 -29.55 10.40
CA ASP A 434 9.68 -30.28 9.14
C ASP A 434 8.94 -29.40 8.11
N LYS A 435 9.50 -29.36 6.89
CA LYS A 435 9.00 -28.52 5.79
C LYS A 435 7.56 -28.86 5.42
N GLU A 436 7.29 -30.14 5.17
CA GLU A 436 6.00 -30.60 4.68
C GLU A 436 4.94 -30.34 5.74
N LYS A 437 5.24 -30.72 6.98
CA LYS A 437 4.33 -30.50 8.11
C LYS A 437 4.01 -29.03 8.32
N LEU A 438 4.99 -28.13 8.14
CA LEU A 438 4.76 -26.68 8.26
C LEU A 438 3.80 -26.17 7.17
N ILE A 439 4.02 -26.53 5.92
CA ILE A 439 3.16 -26.12 4.79
C ILE A 439 1.73 -26.62 5.01
N GLN A 440 1.56 -27.89 5.40
CA GLN A 440 0.25 -28.47 5.67
C GLN A 440 -0.47 -27.75 6.83
N GLN A 441 0.25 -27.33 7.87
CA GLN A 441 -0.32 -26.53 8.96
C GLN A 441 -0.77 -25.14 8.48
N TRP A 442 0.00 -24.48 7.62
CA TRP A 442 -0.40 -23.19 7.03
C TRP A 442 -1.64 -23.30 6.14
N ILE A 443 -1.75 -24.38 5.34
CA ILE A 443 -2.93 -24.68 4.53
C ILE A 443 -4.15 -24.97 5.43
N ALA A 444 -3.97 -25.77 6.49
CA ALA A 444 -5.05 -26.10 7.42
C ALA A 444 -5.59 -24.86 8.16
N LEU A 445 -4.72 -23.89 8.45
CA LEU A 445 -5.11 -22.61 9.04
C LEU A 445 -5.73 -21.64 8.04
N GLU A 446 -5.71 -21.95 6.73
CA GLU A 446 -6.13 -21.06 5.64
C GLU A 446 -5.32 -19.77 5.60
N ILE A 447 -4.05 -19.83 6.01
CA ILE A 447 -3.09 -18.75 5.77
C ILE A 447 -2.72 -18.72 4.29
N ILE A 448 -2.62 -19.91 3.69
CA ILE A 448 -2.27 -20.13 2.28
C ILE A 448 -3.38 -20.95 1.61
N GLY A 449 -3.73 -20.61 0.36
CA GLY A 449 -4.63 -21.42 -0.47
C GLY A 449 -6.04 -20.88 -0.59
N SER A 450 -6.20 -19.57 -0.74
CA SER A 450 -7.50 -18.99 -1.04
C SER A 450 -7.92 -19.40 -2.47
N LYS A 451 -9.23 -19.52 -2.73
CA LYS A 451 -9.75 -19.86 -4.09
C LYS A 451 -9.35 -18.83 -5.16
N HIS A 452 -8.81 -17.68 -4.75
CA HIS A 452 -8.36 -16.59 -5.62
C HIS A 452 -6.84 -16.56 -5.80
N ASP A 453 -6.08 -17.45 -5.14
CA ASP A 453 -4.64 -17.56 -5.35
C ASP A 453 -4.39 -18.26 -6.70
N SER A 454 -3.56 -17.67 -7.56
CA SER A 454 -3.26 -18.22 -8.90
C SER A 454 -2.44 -19.52 -8.87
N LEU A 455 -1.76 -19.78 -7.75
CA LEU A 455 -0.88 -20.93 -7.56
C LEU A 455 -1.45 -21.93 -6.53
N PRO A 456 -1.16 -23.23 -6.68
CA PRO A 456 -1.54 -24.22 -5.70
C PRO A 456 -1.03 -23.88 -4.28
N PRO A 457 -1.79 -24.18 -3.22
CA PRO A 457 -1.41 -23.80 -1.85
C PRO A 457 -0.02 -24.27 -1.42
N TYR A 458 0.39 -25.45 -1.88
CA TYR A 458 1.72 -26.00 -1.61
C TYR A 458 2.84 -25.14 -2.20
N VAL A 459 2.66 -24.66 -3.43
CA VAL A 459 3.64 -23.81 -4.14
C VAL A 459 3.79 -22.49 -3.40
N ASN A 460 2.69 -21.87 -2.98
CA ASN A 460 2.72 -20.67 -2.15
C ASN A 460 3.45 -20.92 -0.81
N GLY A 461 3.30 -22.10 -0.21
CA GLY A 461 4.03 -22.52 0.99
C GLY A 461 5.54 -22.62 0.77
N GLU A 462 5.97 -23.24 -0.32
CA GLU A 462 7.38 -23.33 -0.71
C GLU A 462 7.99 -21.94 -0.96
N MET A 463 7.25 -21.05 -1.63
CA MET A 463 7.69 -19.66 -1.84
C MET A 463 7.90 -18.93 -0.51
N CYS A 464 6.96 -19.04 0.43
CA CYS A 464 7.11 -18.43 1.76
C CYS A 464 8.34 -18.96 2.51
N ILE A 465 8.63 -20.27 2.40
CA ILE A 465 9.83 -20.87 3.00
C ILE A 465 11.10 -20.34 2.34
N GLN A 466 11.13 -20.23 1.01
CA GLN A 466 12.25 -19.65 0.28
C GLN A 466 12.50 -18.20 0.68
N ASP A 467 11.44 -17.40 0.86
CA ASP A 467 11.57 -16.03 1.33
C ASP A 467 12.22 -15.98 2.72
N PHE A 468 11.78 -16.80 3.67
CA PHE A 468 12.40 -16.86 5.01
C PHE A 468 13.84 -17.36 5.01
N LEU A 469 14.16 -18.35 4.16
CA LEU A 469 15.52 -18.85 4.00
C LEU A 469 16.43 -17.76 3.43
N SER A 470 15.95 -17.02 2.43
CA SER A 470 16.73 -15.98 1.74
C SER A 470 17.20 -14.87 2.68
N ILE A 471 16.47 -14.61 3.77
CA ILE A 471 16.80 -13.56 4.75
C ILE A 471 17.32 -14.11 6.09
N TYR A 472 17.66 -15.41 6.16
CA TYR A 472 18.15 -16.09 7.35
C TYR A 472 17.16 -16.16 8.53
N PHE A 473 15.86 -16.00 8.28
CA PHE A 473 14.82 -16.20 9.29
C PHE A 473 14.61 -17.68 9.57
N LEU A 474 14.74 -18.52 8.54
CA LEU A 474 14.91 -19.96 8.65
C LEU A 474 16.33 -20.35 8.23
N GLN A 475 16.81 -21.46 8.79
CA GLN A 475 18.09 -22.06 8.41
C GLN A 475 17.92 -23.56 8.20
N VAL A 476 18.62 -24.08 7.20
CA VAL A 476 18.66 -25.52 6.89
C VAL A 476 19.45 -26.24 7.97
N ARG A 477 18.93 -27.38 8.44
CA ARG A 477 19.70 -28.29 9.28
C ARG A 477 20.32 -29.37 8.40
N ASP A 478 21.64 -29.39 8.30
CA ASP A 478 22.35 -30.43 7.56
C ASP A 478 22.11 -31.80 8.21
N THR A 479 21.26 -32.62 7.59
CA THR A 479 21.22 -34.05 7.85
C THR A 479 22.35 -34.68 7.03
N HIS A 480 23.44 -35.07 7.68
CA HIS A 480 24.47 -35.89 7.04
C HIS A 480 23.79 -37.12 6.41
N SER A 481 23.75 -37.17 5.08
CA SER A 481 23.31 -38.35 4.34
C SER A 481 24.31 -39.48 4.61
N VAL A 482 23.94 -40.39 5.49
CA VAL A 482 24.53 -41.72 5.53
C VAL A 482 24.02 -42.45 4.29
N TYR A 483 24.95 -42.92 3.45
CA TYR A 483 24.77 -43.54 2.12
C TYR A 483 24.65 -42.58 0.93
N GLY A 484 25.76 -42.47 0.20
CA GLY A 484 25.81 -41.82 -1.09
C GLY A 484 25.12 -42.66 -2.15
N MET A 485 24.13 -42.06 -2.82
CA MET A 485 23.94 -42.01 -4.27
C MET A 485 22.81 -41.00 -4.53
N ASP A 486 22.98 -40.20 -5.58
CA ASP A 486 22.10 -39.16 -6.13
C ASP A 486 22.01 -37.76 -5.46
N ASN A 487 22.67 -36.82 -6.15
CA ASN A 487 22.59 -35.38 -6.01
C ASN A 487 21.18 -34.85 -6.33
N ARG A 488 20.44 -34.37 -5.30
CA ARG A 488 19.37 -33.32 -5.31
C ARG A 488 18.35 -33.51 -4.15
N VAL A 489 18.80 -33.87 -2.95
CA VAL A 489 17.87 -33.96 -1.80
C VAL A 489 17.58 -32.54 -1.31
N VAL A 490 16.36 -32.05 -1.60
CA VAL A 490 15.84 -30.79 -1.07
C VAL A 490 15.81 -30.88 0.46
N PRO A 491 16.31 -29.86 1.19
CA PRO A 491 16.30 -29.91 2.65
C PRO A 491 14.88 -30.08 3.20
N THR A 492 14.70 -31.05 4.08
CA THR A 492 13.40 -31.41 4.65
C THR A 492 13.15 -30.79 6.02
N THR A 493 14.20 -30.30 6.71
CA THR A 493 14.07 -29.76 8.06
C THR A 493 14.81 -28.43 8.24
N PHE A 494 14.18 -27.54 9.00
CA PHE A 494 14.65 -26.19 9.28
C PHE A 494 14.70 -25.92 10.78
N TYR A 495 15.32 -24.80 11.15
CA TYR A 495 15.16 -24.19 12.46
C TYR A 495 15.12 -22.66 12.32
N ILE A 496 14.55 -21.99 13.31
CA ILE A 496 14.49 -20.53 13.37
C ILE A 496 15.68 -20.06 14.22
N HIS A 497 16.41 -19.06 13.75
CA HIS A 497 17.48 -18.46 14.56
C HIS A 497 16.89 -17.90 15.87
N ASN A 498 17.55 -18.13 17.02
CA ASN A 498 17.02 -17.79 18.34
C ASN A 498 16.62 -16.32 18.48
N PHE A 499 17.42 -15.39 17.94
CA PHE A 499 17.07 -13.97 17.89
C PHE A 499 15.79 -13.68 17.07
N VAL A 500 15.61 -14.34 15.93
CA VAL A 500 14.42 -14.20 15.07
C VAL A 500 13.19 -14.84 15.74
N HIS A 501 13.39 -15.94 16.47
CA HIS A 501 12.33 -16.57 17.27
C HIS A 501 11.83 -15.64 18.39
N GLU A 502 12.73 -14.97 19.09
CA GLU A 502 12.37 -13.95 20.10
C GLU A 502 11.57 -12.80 19.46
N PHE A 503 11.93 -12.39 18.25
CA PHE A 503 11.15 -11.42 17.48
C PHE A 503 9.76 -11.95 17.08
N ALA A 504 9.67 -13.20 16.59
CA ALA A 504 8.38 -13.83 16.28
C ALA A 504 7.45 -13.88 17.51
N ARG A 505 8.01 -14.19 18.69
CA ARG A 505 7.28 -14.12 19.99
C ARG A 505 6.85 -12.70 20.34
N HIS A 506 7.70 -11.71 20.09
CA HIS A 506 7.38 -10.31 20.31
C HIS A 506 6.17 -9.84 19.47
N VAL A 507 6.14 -10.22 18.19
CA VAL A 507 5.04 -9.90 17.26
C VAL A 507 3.76 -10.66 17.63
N ALA A 508 3.88 -11.95 17.96
CA ALA A 508 2.73 -12.81 18.26
C ALA A 508 2.14 -12.67 19.66
N CYS A 509 2.67 -11.80 20.53
CA CYS A 509 2.45 -11.92 21.98
C CYS A 509 0.98 -11.95 22.44
N ASP A 510 0.08 -11.32 21.68
CA ASP A 510 -1.36 -11.27 22.01
C ASP A 510 -2.18 -12.33 21.27
N ASP A 511 -1.55 -13.11 20.39
CA ASP A 511 -2.17 -14.19 19.63
C ASP A 511 -1.72 -15.59 20.13
N ILE A 512 -0.63 -15.68 20.92
CA ILE A 512 -0.09 -16.93 21.44
C ILE A 512 -0.10 -17.03 22.97
N ILE A 513 -0.43 -18.22 23.49
CA ILE A 513 -0.28 -18.59 24.89
C ILE A 513 0.64 -19.80 25.05
N ILE A 514 1.49 -19.80 26.09
CA ILE A 514 2.40 -20.89 26.41
C ILE A 514 2.13 -21.41 27.82
N PHE A 515 2.04 -22.73 27.95
CA PHE A 515 1.96 -23.44 29.22
C PHE A 515 3.18 -24.35 29.35
N ASP A 516 3.98 -24.14 30.40
CA ASP A 516 5.18 -24.93 30.64
C ASP A 516 5.13 -25.58 32.03
N GLY A 517 4.33 -26.66 32.15
CA GLY A 517 4.19 -27.59 33.29
C GLY A 517 3.83 -27.05 34.69
N THR A 518 4.12 -25.79 35.02
CA THR A 518 4.03 -25.18 36.35
C THR A 518 3.73 -23.68 36.32
N LYS A 519 3.98 -23.00 35.18
CA LYS A 519 3.74 -21.56 35.02
C LYS A 519 2.93 -21.29 33.76
N MET A 520 1.82 -20.58 33.91
CA MET A 520 1.10 -20.01 32.79
C MET A 520 1.86 -18.75 32.35
N GLN A 521 2.51 -18.82 31.19
CA GLN A 521 3.12 -17.63 30.61
C GLN A 521 2.04 -16.88 29.85
N LYS A 522 1.35 -15.98 30.56
CA LYS A 522 0.41 -15.05 29.91
C LYS A 522 1.19 -14.14 28.96
N GLY A 523 0.70 -14.03 27.72
CA GLY A 523 0.95 -12.84 26.91
C GLY A 523 0.45 -11.59 27.63
N CYS A 524 0.86 -10.41 27.16
CA CYS A 524 0.52 -9.12 27.80
C CYS A 524 -0.96 -8.72 27.64
N ALA A 525 -1.78 -9.58 27.03
CA ALA A 525 -3.15 -9.27 26.72
C ALA A 525 -3.96 -8.94 27.99
N LYS A 526 -4.51 -7.72 28.02
CA LYS A 526 -5.70 -7.37 28.83
C LYS A 526 -6.90 -8.28 28.50
N ARG A 527 -6.81 -9.10 27.44
CA ARG A 527 -7.86 -9.88 26.79
C ARG A 527 -7.55 -11.38 26.86
N GLN A 528 -8.56 -12.22 27.11
CA GLN A 528 -8.38 -13.62 27.52
C GLN A 528 -8.40 -14.65 26.38
N THR A 529 -8.18 -14.24 25.13
CA THR A 529 -8.42 -15.10 23.95
C THR A 529 -7.21 -15.15 23.04
N PHE A 530 -6.76 -16.36 22.70
CA PHE A 530 -5.54 -16.63 21.93
C PHE A 530 -5.85 -17.49 20.70
N GLN A 531 -5.08 -17.28 19.63
CA GLN A 531 -5.21 -18.04 18.37
C GLN A 531 -4.34 -19.29 18.36
N TYR A 532 -3.17 -19.22 18.99
CA TYR A 532 -2.18 -20.28 19.03
C TYR A 532 -1.88 -20.66 20.48
N ALA A 533 -1.70 -21.94 20.74
CA ALA A 533 -1.36 -22.45 22.06
C ALA A 533 -0.25 -23.49 21.98
N LEU A 534 0.76 -23.35 22.84
CA LEU A 534 1.83 -24.33 23.04
C LEU A 534 1.79 -24.84 24.47
N LEU A 535 1.67 -26.16 24.65
CA LEU A 535 1.76 -26.85 25.92
C LEU A 535 3.03 -27.71 25.92
N THR A 536 3.97 -27.39 26.81
CA THR A 536 5.16 -28.18 27.10
C THR A 536 5.07 -28.78 28.49
N CYS A 537 5.64 -29.97 28.67
CA CYS A 537 5.74 -30.64 29.97
C CYS A 537 4.37 -30.85 30.66
N TYR A 538 3.32 -31.16 29.90
CA TYR A 538 1.96 -31.33 30.43
C TYR A 538 1.88 -32.57 31.34
N ARG A 539 1.32 -32.42 32.54
CA ARG A 539 1.09 -33.49 33.52
C ARG A 539 -0.38 -33.51 33.94
N VAL A 540 -0.91 -34.71 34.27
CA VAL A 540 -2.32 -35.02 34.59
C VAL A 540 -2.98 -34.06 35.63
N GLN A 541 -2.20 -33.36 36.45
CA GLN A 541 -2.71 -32.41 37.47
C GLN A 541 -2.81 -30.94 37.02
N SER A 542 -2.42 -30.61 35.78
CA SER A 542 -2.45 -29.22 35.29
C SER A 542 -3.86 -28.84 34.84
N THR A 543 -4.62 -28.24 35.75
CA THR A 543 -5.93 -27.64 35.49
C THR A 543 -5.77 -26.32 34.74
N PHE A 544 -5.58 -26.37 33.42
CA PHE A 544 -5.80 -25.16 32.62
C PHE A 544 -7.31 -24.97 32.41
N SER A 545 -7.78 -23.73 32.57
CA SER A 545 -9.19 -23.43 32.31
C SER A 545 -9.44 -23.51 30.80
N HIS A 546 -10.12 -24.57 30.34
CA HIS A 546 -10.50 -24.77 28.93
C HIS A 546 -11.18 -23.54 28.32
N SER A 547 -11.80 -22.68 29.13
CA SER A 547 -12.37 -21.40 28.71
C SER A 547 -11.37 -20.49 27.97
N THR A 548 -10.08 -20.53 28.35
CA THR A 548 -9.01 -19.69 27.76
C THR A 548 -8.63 -20.14 26.34
N LEU A 549 -8.86 -21.40 26.00
CA LEU A 549 -8.48 -22.00 24.73
C LEU A 549 -9.65 -22.11 23.74
N THR A 550 -10.84 -21.64 24.11
CA THR A 550 -12.08 -21.77 23.32
C THR A 550 -11.96 -21.24 21.89
N ARG A 551 -11.07 -20.26 21.67
CA ARG A 551 -10.85 -19.58 20.37
C ARG A 551 -9.56 -19.98 19.67
N THR A 552 -8.85 -20.96 20.22
CA THR A 552 -7.58 -21.47 19.68
C THR A 552 -7.82 -22.18 18.35
N ARG A 553 -7.06 -21.79 17.33
CA ARG A 553 -7.06 -22.39 15.98
C ARG A 553 -5.92 -23.40 15.80
N ALA A 554 -4.81 -23.25 16.53
CA ALA A 554 -3.70 -24.23 16.55
C ALA A 554 -3.24 -24.56 17.97
N LEU A 555 -3.11 -25.85 18.27
CA LEU A 555 -2.64 -26.37 19.55
C LEU A 555 -1.50 -27.36 19.33
N HIS A 556 -0.33 -27.06 19.90
CA HIS A 556 0.81 -27.98 19.98
C HIS A 556 0.98 -28.47 21.41
N ILE A 557 0.99 -29.78 21.59
CA ILE A 557 1.34 -30.44 22.85
C ILE A 557 2.62 -31.23 22.59
N MET A 558 3.70 -30.87 23.27
CA MET A 558 5.02 -31.44 23.03
C MET A 558 5.67 -31.91 24.35
N ASN A 559 6.63 -32.84 24.24
CA ASN A 559 7.51 -33.27 25.33
C ASN A 559 6.77 -33.61 26.64
N SER A 560 5.68 -34.37 26.53
CA SER A 560 4.82 -34.68 27.67
C SER A 560 4.79 -36.20 27.93
N GLU A 561 5.17 -36.58 29.14
CA GLU A 561 5.22 -37.96 29.62
C GLU A 561 3.80 -38.45 29.96
N ALA A 562 3.43 -39.66 29.50
CA ALA A 562 2.17 -40.37 29.77
C ALA A 562 0.94 -39.46 30.01
N ILE A 563 0.39 -38.88 28.93
CA ILE A 563 -0.78 -38.01 29.03
C ILE A 563 -2.07 -38.84 28.98
N THR A 564 -2.88 -38.76 30.02
CA THR A 564 -4.30 -39.11 29.98
C THR A 564 -5.12 -37.84 29.87
N PHE A 565 -5.82 -37.66 28.75
CA PHE A 565 -6.72 -36.53 28.58
C PHE A 565 -8.03 -36.77 29.34
N PRO A 566 -8.61 -35.74 30.00
CA PRO A 566 -9.99 -35.84 30.49
C PRO A 566 -10.93 -36.09 29.31
N ARG A 567 -12.07 -36.75 29.57
CA ARG A 567 -13.03 -37.12 28.52
C ARG A 567 -13.47 -35.91 27.71
N GLU A 568 -13.59 -34.76 28.37
CA GLU A 568 -14.10 -33.50 27.85
C GLU A 568 -13.01 -32.60 27.24
N ALA A 569 -11.75 -33.05 27.14
CA ALA A 569 -10.58 -32.21 26.87
C ALA A 569 -10.71 -31.31 25.63
N PHE A 570 -11.35 -31.82 24.56
CA PHE A 570 -11.48 -31.13 23.28
C PHE A 570 -12.88 -30.57 23.01
N GLU A 571 -13.86 -30.76 23.93
CA GLU A 571 -15.27 -30.37 23.70
C GLU A 571 -15.47 -28.87 23.46
N LEU A 572 -14.62 -28.04 24.07
CA LEU A 572 -14.72 -26.58 24.03
C LEU A 572 -13.90 -25.92 22.90
N LEU A 573 -13.08 -26.69 22.18
CA LEU A 573 -12.12 -26.17 21.19
C LEU A 573 -12.72 -26.12 19.77
N LYS A 574 -13.89 -25.50 19.62
CA LYS A 574 -14.71 -25.56 18.39
C LYS A 574 -14.05 -24.98 17.14
N HIS A 575 -13.11 -24.04 17.33
CA HIS A 575 -12.39 -23.36 16.25
C HIS A 575 -11.05 -24.03 15.88
N LEU A 576 -10.69 -25.15 16.53
CA LEU A 576 -9.40 -25.78 16.34
C LEU A 576 -9.26 -26.39 14.93
N ARG A 577 -8.21 -26.00 14.20
CA ARG A 577 -7.88 -26.47 12.84
C ARG A 577 -6.62 -27.32 12.79
N VAL A 578 -5.67 -27.04 13.68
CA VAL A 578 -4.38 -27.74 13.78
C VAL A 578 -4.22 -28.31 15.19
N LEU A 579 -4.00 -29.62 15.28
CA LEU A 579 -3.63 -30.30 16.52
C LEU A 579 -2.34 -31.09 16.31
N ASN A 580 -1.30 -30.75 17.05
CA ASN A 580 -0.03 -31.45 17.03
C ASN A 580 0.21 -32.15 18.38
N LEU A 581 0.29 -33.47 18.35
CA LEU A 581 0.55 -34.36 19.48
C LEU A 581 1.85 -35.15 19.29
N SER A 582 2.69 -34.76 18.33
CA SER A 582 3.91 -35.47 18.00
C SER A 582 4.85 -35.58 19.21
N GLY A 583 5.45 -36.76 19.38
CA GLY A 583 6.36 -37.05 20.48
C GLY A 583 5.72 -37.15 21.88
N CYS A 584 4.39 -37.15 21.98
CA CYS A 584 3.69 -37.43 23.23
C CYS A 584 3.50 -38.93 23.46
N CYS A 585 3.62 -39.39 24.72
CA CYS A 585 3.26 -40.76 25.09
C CYS A 585 1.75 -40.80 25.45
N ILE A 586 0.90 -41.11 24.48
CA ILE A 586 -0.56 -41.21 24.64
C ILE A 586 -1.00 -42.63 24.25
N GLU A 587 -1.78 -43.28 25.12
CA GLU A 587 -2.31 -44.63 24.88
C GLU A 587 -3.62 -44.59 24.07
N GLU A 588 -4.53 -43.66 24.40
CA GLU A 588 -5.82 -43.48 23.73
C GLU A 588 -6.19 -41.99 23.63
N LEU A 589 -6.82 -41.61 22.50
CA LEU A 589 -7.41 -40.27 22.35
C LEU A 589 -8.83 -40.25 22.93
N PRO A 590 -9.24 -39.19 23.65
CA PRO A 590 -10.59 -39.09 24.20
C PRO A 590 -11.61 -38.92 23.06
N ALA A 591 -12.81 -39.47 23.25
CA ALA A 591 -13.90 -39.38 22.27
C ALA A 591 -14.29 -37.93 21.91
N SER A 592 -14.04 -36.96 22.80
CA SER A 592 -14.26 -35.54 22.54
C SER A 592 -13.48 -34.98 21.36
N ILE A 593 -12.40 -35.62 20.90
CA ILE A 593 -11.69 -35.19 19.69
C ILE A 593 -12.60 -35.24 18.44
N GLY A 594 -13.59 -36.15 18.43
CA GLY A 594 -14.61 -36.22 17.39
C GLY A 594 -15.57 -35.01 17.37
N CYS A 595 -15.55 -34.16 18.40
CA CYS A 595 -16.31 -32.91 18.43
C CYS A 595 -15.65 -31.79 17.61
N LEU A 596 -14.39 -31.96 17.19
CA LEU A 596 -13.61 -30.97 16.47
C LEU A 596 -13.95 -30.95 14.96
N LYS A 597 -15.12 -30.42 14.61
CA LYS A 597 -15.62 -30.35 13.22
C LYS A 597 -14.70 -29.61 12.24
N ARG A 598 -13.86 -28.72 12.75
CA ARG A 598 -12.97 -27.83 11.97
C ARG A 598 -11.53 -28.32 11.88
N LEU A 599 -11.20 -29.43 12.54
CA LEU A 599 -9.86 -29.96 12.54
C LEU A 599 -9.49 -30.37 11.11
N LYS A 600 -8.44 -29.75 10.55
CA LYS A 600 -7.95 -30.00 9.18
C LYS A 600 -6.61 -30.70 9.18
N TYR A 601 -5.82 -30.56 10.24
CA TYR A 601 -4.52 -31.17 10.41
C TYR A 601 -4.38 -31.81 11.79
N LEU A 602 -3.97 -33.07 11.81
CA LEU A 602 -3.63 -33.82 13.01
C LEU A 602 -2.25 -34.46 12.86
N ASP A 603 -1.33 -34.16 13.77
CA ASP A 603 -0.05 -34.85 13.86
C ASP A 603 -0.01 -35.74 15.10
N VAL A 604 0.10 -37.04 14.86
CA VAL A 604 0.23 -38.10 15.88
C VAL A 604 1.49 -38.93 15.63
N SER A 605 2.49 -38.35 14.95
CA SER A 605 3.78 -39.00 14.72
C SER A 605 4.43 -39.42 16.04
N GLY A 606 4.87 -40.68 16.11
CA GLY A 606 5.49 -41.28 17.30
C GLY A 606 4.52 -41.67 18.42
N VAL A 607 3.20 -41.59 18.21
CA VAL A 607 2.18 -41.98 19.22
C VAL A 607 1.72 -43.43 19.00
N GLN A 608 1.49 -44.20 20.06
CA GLN A 608 1.12 -45.63 20.02
C GLN A 608 -0.40 -45.88 19.92
N ILE A 609 -1.13 -45.08 19.14
CA ILE A 609 -2.58 -45.25 18.95
C ILE A 609 -2.85 -46.27 17.82
N GLN A 610 -3.88 -47.11 17.97
CA GLN A 610 -4.27 -48.11 16.97
C GLN A 610 -5.41 -47.65 16.03
N THR A 611 -6.30 -46.77 16.50
CA THR A 611 -7.50 -46.31 15.79
C THR A 611 -7.73 -44.80 15.99
N LEU A 612 -8.22 -44.14 14.95
CA LEU A 612 -8.61 -42.73 14.98
C LEU A 612 -10.14 -42.60 15.06
N PRO A 613 -10.69 -41.77 15.97
CA PRO A 613 -12.14 -41.63 16.15
C PRO A 613 -12.75 -40.60 15.18
N PHE A 614 -12.38 -40.61 13.89
CA PHE A 614 -12.89 -39.68 12.89
C PHE A 614 -13.64 -40.40 11.76
N PRO A 615 -14.73 -39.81 11.23
CA PRO A 615 -15.33 -40.25 9.97
C PRO A 615 -14.40 -40.03 8.77
N ASP A 616 -14.54 -40.84 7.72
CA ASP A 616 -13.88 -40.61 6.42
C ASP A 616 -14.17 -39.19 5.90
N GLY A 617 -13.15 -38.47 5.44
CA GLY A 617 -13.27 -37.12 4.87
C GLY A 617 -13.17 -35.94 5.84
N ALA A 618 -13.06 -36.17 7.16
CA ALA A 618 -13.06 -35.09 8.15
C ALA A 618 -11.77 -34.25 8.20
N LEU A 619 -10.61 -34.87 8.00
CA LEU A 619 -9.31 -34.18 7.99
C LEU A 619 -8.94 -33.76 6.55
N LYS A 620 -7.97 -32.85 6.37
CA LYS A 620 -7.35 -32.59 5.05
C LYS A 620 -5.95 -33.19 4.95
N ALA A 621 -5.24 -33.28 6.08
CA ALA A 621 -3.91 -33.86 6.19
C ALA A 621 -3.72 -34.54 7.55
N ILE A 622 -2.88 -35.59 7.59
CA ILE A 622 -2.52 -36.30 8.82
C ILE A 622 -1.03 -36.66 8.83
N GLY A 623 -0.33 -36.33 9.92
CA GLY A 623 1.05 -36.75 10.18
C GLY A 623 1.05 -38.03 11.02
N ILE A 624 1.57 -39.13 10.46
CA ILE A 624 1.52 -40.47 11.07
C ILE A 624 2.87 -41.19 11.13
N ASP A 625 3.97 -40.48 10.85
CA ASP A 625 5.31 -41.08 10.83
C ASP A 625 5.62 -41.79 12.16
N ASN A 626 6.07 -43.04 12.09
CA ASN A 626 6.36 -43.90 13.24
C ASN A 626 5.17 -44.13 14.21
N SER A 627 3.92 -44.09 13.73
CA SER A 627 2.72 -44.47 14.51
C SER A 627 2.29 -45.93 14.27
N THR A 628 1.42 -46.46 15.13
CA THR A 628 0.89 -47.85 15.07
C THR A 628 -0.49 -47.98 14.42
N ILE A 629 -0.94 -46.95 13.69
CA ILE A 629 -2.32 -46.84 13.17
C ILE A 629 -2.59 -47.84 12.05
N LYS A 630 -3.71 -48.60 12.13
CA LYS A 630 -4.08 -49.64 11.16
C LYS A 630 -5.06 -49.20 10.05
N HIS A 631 -5.77 -48.09 10.22
CA HIS A 631 -6.78 -47.59 9.27
C HIS A 631 -6.69 -46.06 9.10
N ILE A 632 -6.68 -45.57 7.84
CA ILE A 632 -6.54 -44.16 7.46
C ILE A 632 -7.80 -43.70 6.67
N PRO A 633 -8.43 -42.55 6.99
CA PRO A 633 -9.61 -42.04 6.27
C PRO A 633 -9.32 -41.39 4.90
N ARG A 634 -10.28 -41.40 3.95
CA ARG A 634 -10.17 -40.83 2.56
C ARG A 634 -10.52 -39.31 2.47
N PHE A 635 -9.98 -38.53 1.50
CA PHE A 635 -10.11 -37.06 1.36
C PHE A 635 -10.74 -36.56 0.02
N ASN A 636 -11.54 -35.47 0.00
CA ASN A 636 -12.21 -34.88 -1.19
C ASN A 636 -11.75 -33.42 -1.53
N THR A 637 -11.60 -33.07 -2.81
CA THR A 637 -11.35 -31.71 -3.38
C THR A 637 -12.46 -31.29 -4.37
N THR A 638 -12.87 -30.00 -4.42
CA THR A 638 -14.08 -29.50 -5.13
C THR A 638 -13.81 -28.43 -6.22
N SER A 639 -14.64 -28.41 -7.29
CA SER A 639 -15.01 -27.29 -8.21
C SER A 639 -16.38 -27.66 -8.86
N GLU A 640 -17.37 -26.84 -9.21
CA GLU A 640 -17.49 -25.53 -9.91
C GLU A 640 -18.91 -24.92 -9.70
N LEU A 641 -19.12 -23.63 -10.03
CA LEU A 641 -20.43 -22.97 -10.21
C LEU A 641 -20.29 -21.81 -11.23
N SER A 642 -21.27 -21.63 -12.12
CA SER A 642 -21.43 -20.50 -13.06
C SER A 642 -22.90 -20.01 -13.08
N VAL A 643 -23.14 -18.71 -13.30
CA VAL A 643 -24.48 -18.07 -13.42
C VAL A 643 -24.42 -16.91 -14.43
N ASP A 644 -25.41 -16.81 -15.33
CA ASP A 644 -25.59 -15.74 -16.32
C ASP A 644 -26.76 -14.77 -15.98
N THR A 645 -26.71 -13.52 -16.46
CA THR A 645 -27.70 -12.43 -16.26
C THR A 645 -28.15 -11.82 -17.61
N ILE A 646 -29.41 -11.35 -17.74
CA ILE A 646 -29.92 -10.59 -18.92
C ILE A 646 -30.67 -9.31 -18.49
N SER A 647 -30.54 -8.25 -19.30
CA SER A 647 -30.81 -6.83 -19.00
C SER A 647 -31.98 -6.16 -19.77
N SER A 648 -32.48 -5.07 -19.16
CA SER A 648 -32.97 -3.76 -19.70
C SER A 648 -34.16 -3.64 -20.68
N SER A 649 -35.07 -2.67 -20.46
CA SER A 649 -34.95 -1.25 -20.91
C SER A 649 -36.27 -0.45 -20.84
N LYS A 650 -36.12 0.87 -20.59
CA LYS A 650 -37.11 1.94 -20.34
C LYS A 650 -37.68 2.57 -21.63
N VAL A 651 -38.81 3.28 -21.57
CA VAL A 651 -39.10 4.44 -22.46
C VAL A 651 -39.89 5.55 -21.71
N SER A 652 -39.48 6.79 -22.02
CA SER A 652 -39.72 8.15 -21.51
C SER A 652 -40.95 8.84 -22.15
N THR A 653 -41.44 10.04 -21.78
CA THR A 653 -40.88 11.39 -22.06
C THR A 653 -41.88 12.53 -21.69
N PRO A 654 -41.43 13.81 -21.66
CA PRO A 654 -41.94 14.93 -20.83
C PRO A 654 -42.68 16.03 -21.64
N SER A 655 -42.95 17.21 -21.04
CA SER A 655 -42.47 18.53 -21.56
C SER A 655 -43.19 19.78 -21.01
N LYS A 656 -42.42 20.89 -20.97
CA LYS A 656 -42.73 22.33 -21.23
C LYS A 656 -42.75 23.35 -20.05
N GLU A 657 -42.14 24.55 -20.04
CA GLU A 657 -41.03 25.29 -20.73
C GLU A 657 -40.61 26.52 -19.88
N ILE A 658 -39.34 27.01 -19.95
CA ILE A 658 -38.83 28.40 -20.31
C ILE A 658 -37.51 28.84 -19.53
N PRO A 659 -36.44 29.50 -20.10
CA PRO A 659 -35.28 29.13 -21.00
C PRO A 659 -33.83 29.39 -20.42
N SER A 660 -32.89 28.45 -20.59
CA SER A 660 -31.51 28.43 -20.06
C SER A 660 -30.49 28.09 -21.18
N THR A 661 -30.43 28.94 -22.20
CA THR A 661 -29.77 28.68 -23.49
C THR A 661 -28.24 28.70 -23.45
N LEU A 662 -27.61 27.62 -23.96
CA LEU A 662 -26.21 27.54 -24.40
C LEU A 662 -26.06 28.37 -25.69
N ARG A 663 -26.13 29.70 -25.57
CA ARG A 663 -25.85 30.59 -26.71
C ARG A 663 -24.36 30.76 -26.87
N ARG A 664 -23.89 30.66 -28.12
CA ARG A 664 -22.52 31.02 -28.54
C ARG A 664 -22.09 32.32 -27.85
N PRO A 665 -20.88 32.38 -27.27
CA PRO A 665 -20.27 33.66 -26.97
C PRO A 665 -20.24 34.48 -28.26
N ASP A 666 -20.76 35.69 -28.20
CA ASP A 666 -20.76 36.61 -29.32
C ASP A 666 -19.31 36.80 -29.80
N LYS A 667 -19.00 36.32 -31.02
CA LYS A 667 -17.66 36.46 -31.63
C LYS A 667 -17.23 37.93 -31.69
N SER A 668 -18.16 38.88 -31.69
CA SER A 668 -17.87 40.31 -31.68
C SER A 668 -17.46 40.85 -30.30
N LYS A 669 -17.71 40.09 -29.21
CA LYS A 669 -17.22 40.38 -27.86
C LYS A 669 -16.03 39.54 -27.45
N MET A 670 -15.57 38.62 -28.30
CA MET A 670 -14.25 38.03 -28.11
C MET A 670 -13.22 39.15 -28.28
N PRO A 671 -12.30 39.34 -27.31
CA PRO A 671 -11.18 40.23 -27.54
C PRO A 671 -10.50 39.77 -28.82
N ALA A 672 -10.28 40.72 -29.74
CA ALA A 672 -9.68 40.47 -31.04
C ALA A 672 -8.50 39.53 -30.88
N LEU A 673 -8.41 38.51 -31.75
CA LEU A 673 -7.17 37.76 -31.92
C LEU A 673 -6.06 38.78 -32.09
N ILE A 674 -5.25 38.99 -31.05
CA ILE A 674 -3.97 39.66 -31.21
C ILE A 674 -3.15 38.67 -32.01
N PRO A 675 -2.82 38.97 -33.28
CA PRO A 675 -1.92 38.16 -34.06
C PRO A 675 -0.54 38.44 -33.49
N GLY A 676 -0.06 37.57 -32.61
CA GLY A 676 1.20 37.78 -31.94
C GLY A 676 1.48 36.65 -30.99
N ASP A 677 2.35 35.77 -31.44
CA ASP A 677 3.06 34.70 -30.73
C ASP A 677 3.95 35.27 -29.59
N GLY A 678 3.42 36.20 -28.80
CA GLY A 678 4.18 37.02 -27.87
C GLY A 678 3.61 36.90 -26.46
N SER A 679 4.30 36.11 -25.62
CA SER A 679 4.28 36.26 -24.17
C SER A 679 4.30 37.74 -23.79
N LEU A 680 3.38 38.17 -22.92
CA LEU A 680 3.38 39.49 -22.31
C LEU A 680 4.64 39.63 -21.45
N ASN A 681 5.67 40.22 -22.05
CA ASN A 681 6.95 40.46 -21.39
C ASN A 681 6.87 41.74 -20.55
N LEU A 682 6.41 41.60 -19.30
CA LEU A 682 6.55 42.64 -18.27
C LEU A 682 7.87 42.45 -17.52
N SER A 683 8.59 43.53 -17.25
CA SER A 683 9.71 43.50 -16.31
C SER A 683 9.23 43.47 -14.85
N LEU A 684 10.05 42.97 -13.93
CA LEU A 684 9.73 42.97 -12.50
C LEU A 684 9.41 44.39 -11.98
N LYS A 685 10.11 45.41 -12.49
CA LYS A 685 9.85 46.83 -12.17
C LYS A 685 8.46 47.29 -12.63
N GLN A 686 8.00 46.85 -13.80
CA GLN A 686 6.65 47.18 -14.27
C GLN A 686 5.60 46.49 -13.40
N VAL A 687 5.80 45.22 -13.05
CA VAL A 687 4.90 44.49 -12.14
C VAL A 687 4.84 45.17 -10.77
N GLN A 688 5.98 45.48 -10.16
CA GLN A 688 6.06 46.22 -8.91
C GLN A 688 5.34 47.57 -8.99
N LYS A 689 5.43 48.29 -10.12
CA LYS A 689 4.71 49.55 -10.31
C LYS A 689 3.20 49.36 -10.34
N VAL A 690 2.68 48.39 -11.08
CA VAL A 690 1.22 48.17 -11.22
C VAL A 690 0.58 47.50 -10.01
N THR A 691 1.36 46.80 -9.18
CA THR A 691 0.89 46.22 -7.91
C THR A 691 1.17 47.11 -6.69
N HIS A 692 1.73 48.32 -6.89
CA HIS A 692 2.17 49.21 -5.82
C HIS A 692 3.10 48.51 -4.82
N ASN A 693 4.16 47.87 -5.33
CA ASN A 693 5.09 47.01 -4.62
C ASN A 693 4.40 45.85 -3.89
N PHE A 694 3.50 45.16 -4.60
CA PHE A 694 2.70 44.05 -4.06
C PHE A 694 1.93 44.46 -2.80
N SER A 695 1.28 45.62 -2.85
CA SER A 695 0.50 46.13 -1.73
C SER A 695 -0.68 45.17 -1.43
N PRO A 696 -0.94 44.84 -0.16
CA PRO A 696 -2.08 44.02 0.25
C PRO A 696 -3.44 44.58 -0.22
N LEU A 697 -3.53 45.87 -0.55
CA LEU A 697 -4.74 46.49 -1.11
C LEU A 697 -5.17 45.92 -2.47
N PHE A 698 -4.23 45.34 -3.22
CA PHE A 698 -4.50 44.73 -4.53
C PHE A 698 -4.50 43.20 -4.48
N GLU A 699 -4.28 42.62 -3.30
CA GLU A 699 -4.28 41.18 -3.11
C GLU A 699 -5.71 40.65 -3.13
N LEU A 700 -5.99 39.73 -4.06
CA LEU A 700 -7.27 39.05 -4.18
C LEU A 700 -7.38 37.83 -3.26
N GLY A 701 -6.24 37.28 -2.84
CA GLY A 701 -6.17 36.14 -1.96
C GLY A 701 -4.79 35.50 -1.92
N GLU A 702 -4.53 34.78 -0.84
CA GLU A 702 -3.27 34.11 -0.58
C GLU A 702 -3.49 32.60 -0.63
N GLY A 703 -2.97 31.94 -1.67
CA GLY A 703 -2.90 30.47 -1.73
C GLY A 703 -1.68 29.94 -0.97
N GLY A 704 -1.58 28.62 -0.80
CA GLY A 704 -0.41 27.99 -0.14
C GLY A 704 0.93 28.36 -0.80
N THR A 705 0.96 28.40 -2.14
CA THR A 705 2.18 28.64 -2.94
C THR A 705 2.26 30.04 -3.54
N TRP A 706 1.12 30.69 -3.78
CA TRP A 706 1.02 31.92 -4.59
C TRP A 706 0.18 32.99 -3.89
N ALA A 707 0.70 34.20 -3.78
CA ALA A 707 -0.10 35.39 -3.48
C ALA A 707 -0.63 35.97 -4.81
N VAL A 708 -1.93 36.27 -4.87
CA VAL A 708 -2.62 36.66 -6.11
C VAL A 708 -3.01 38.12 -6.06
N TYR A 709 -2.55 38.92 -7.02
CA TYR A 709 -2.82 40.36 -7.10
C TYR A 709 -3.60 40.69 -8.37
N ARG A 710 -4.56 41.62 -8.26
CA ARG A 710 -5.20 42.26 -9.42
C ARG A 710 -4.38 43.48 -9.82
N ALA A 711 -3.98 43.55 -11.09
CA ALA A 711 -3.27 44.69 -11.62
C ALA A 711 -3.96 45.23 -12.88
N VAL A 712 -3.82 46.54 -13.10
CA VAL A 712 -4.24 47.20 -14.35
C VAL A 712 -2.98 47.67 -15.06
N LEU A 713 -2.75 47.15 -16.25
CA LEU A 713 -1.60 47.51 -17.08
C LEU A 713 -1.81 48.89 -17.73
N SER A 714 -0.74 49.45 -18.30
CA SER A 714 -0.75 50.79 -18.90
C SER A 714 -1.68 50.93 -20.12
N ASP A 715 -2.05 49.81 -20.75
CA ASP A 715 -3.01 49.72 -21.85
C ASP A 715 -4.46 49.51 -21.36
N ASN A 716 -4.71 49.66 -20.05
CA ASN A 716 -5.96 49.37 -19.36
C ASN A 716 -6.38 47.89 -19.35
N GLN A 717 -5.51 46.97 -19.78
CA GLN A 717 -5.77 45.54 -19.62
C GLN A 717 -5.69 45.17 -18.13
N VAL A 718 -6.75 44.55 -17.61
CA VAL A 718 -6.74 44.00 -16.24
C VAL A 718 -6.16 42.59 -16.28
N VAL A 719 -5.15 42.34 -15.44
CA VAL A 719 -4.46 41.06 -15.36
C VAL A 719 -4.39 40.56 -13.92
N ILE A 720 -4.17 39.26 -13.77
CA ILE A 720 -3.87 38.63 -12.49
C ILE A 720 -2.38 38.33 -12.43
N ILE A 721 -1.75 38.76 -11.35
CA ILE A 721 -0.34 38.56 -11.06
C ILE A 721 -0.23 37.61 -9.88
N ARG A 722 0.21 36.38 -10.11
CA ARG A 722 0.46 35.38 -9.07
C ARG A 722 1.94 35.37 -8.73
N ARG A 723 2.30 35.81 -7.54
CA ARG A 723 3.68 35.85 -7.04
C ARG A 723 3.94 34.67 -6.12
N ALA A 724 5.01 33.94 -6.36
CA ALA A 724 5.44 32.82 -5.53
C ALA A 724 5.82 33.29 -4.12
N LYS A 725 5.46 32.52 -3.09
CA LYS A 725 6.05 32.70 -1.75
C LYS A 725 7.50 32.21 -1.77
N LYS A 726 8.41 32.93 -1.08
CA LYS A 726 9.83 32.55 -1.00
C LYS A 726 9.99 31.12 -0.47
N GLY A 727 10.85 30.33 -1.11
CA GLY A 727 11.14 28.93 -0.74
C GLY A 727 10.06 27.90 -1.13
N HIS A 728 8.92 28.31 -1.69
CA HIS A 728 7.80 27.39 -1.97
C HIS A 728 7.76 26.86 -3.42
N VAL A 729 8.64 27.36 -4.28
CA VAL A 729 8.68 27.02 -5.70
C VAL A 729 10.01 26.36 -6.02
N GLN A 730 9.97 25.12 -6.49
CA GLN A 730 11.11 24.45 -7.11
C GLN A 730 11.25 25.00 -8.54
N GLU A 731 12.35 25.69 -8.83
CA GLU A 731 12.60 26.38 -10.12
C GLU A 731 12.40 25.45 -11.32
N ALA A 732 12.99 24.26 -11.23
CA ALA A 732 12.75 23.12 -12.10
C ALA A 732 11.28 23.00 -12.55
N LYS A 733 10.43 22.72 -11.56
CA LYS A 733 9.01 22.41 -11.72
C LYS A 733 8.24 23.63 -12.22
N HIS A 734 8.62 24.81 -11.73
CA HIS A 734 8.05 26.06 -12.19
C HIS A 734 8.24 26.25 -13.69
N LEU A 735 9.48 26.05 -14.18
CA LEU A 735 9.83 26.20 -15.59
C LEU A 735 9.13 25.17 -16.47
N MET A 736 9.03 23.90 -16.04
CA MET A 736 8.26 22.88 -16.74
C MET A 736 6.78 23.28 -16.87
N GLU A 737 6.13 23.63 -15.77
CA GLU A 737 4.73 24.06 -15.75
C GLU A 737 4.50 25.29 -16.63
N VAL A 738 5.40 26.28 -16.59
CA VAL A 738 5.35 27.47 -17.44
C VAL A 738 5.48 27.10 -18.92
N LYS A 739 6.40 26.20 -19.29
CA LYS A 739 6.55 25.68 -20.66
C LYS A 739 5.28 24.95 -21.16
N LEU A 740 4.53 24.29 -20.26
CA LEU A 740 3.26 23.66 -20.61
C LEU A 740 2.13 24.70 -20.73
N LEU A 741 2.09 25.66 -19.80
CA LEU A 741 1.12 26.76 -19.78
C LEU A 741 1.17 27.63 -21.04
N THR A 742 2.35 27.84 -21.62
CA THR A 742 2.52 28.60 -22.87
C THR A 742 1.98 27.86 -24.09
N LYS A 743 1.82 26.52 -24.03
CA LYS A 743 1.31 25.71 -25.15
C LYS A 743 -0.22 25.62 -25.21
N ILE A 744 -0.91 25.95 -24.12
CA ILE A 744 -2.35 25.80 -24.03
C ILE A 744 -3.06 27.14 -24.27
N ASN A 745 -4.08 27.12 -25.14
CA ASN A 745 -4.94 28.27 -25.37
C ASN A 745 -6.33 27.79 -25.78
N HIS A 746 -7.28 27.88 -24.86
CA HIS A 746 -8.65 27.45 -25.09
C HIS A 746 -9.63 28.40 -24.39
N TRP A 747 -10.81 28.62 -24.95
CA TRP A 747 -11.78 29.59 -24.42
C TRP A 747 -12.36 29.18 -23.05
N SER A 748 -12.35 27.88 -22.73
CA SER A 748 -12.69 27.33 -21.41
C SER A 748 -11.49 27.19 -20.46
N LEU A 749 -10.32 27.71 -20.83
CA LEU A 749 -9.13 27.80 -19.98
C LEU A 749 -8.82 29.28 -19.70
N VAL A 750 -8.31 29.59 -18.51
CA VAL A 750 -7.82 30.94 -18.22
C VAL A 750 -6.54 31.17 -19.02
N ARG A 751 -6.53 32.20 -19.88
CA ARG A 751 -5.41 32.51 -20.75
C ARG A 751 -4.18 32.91 -19.93
N PHE A 752 -3.11 32.14 -20.08
CA PHE A 752 -1.78 32.50 -19.59
C PHE A 752 -1.22 33.62 -20.48
N LEU A 753 -0.78 34.72 -19.86
CA LEU A 753 -0.28 35.89 -20.58
C LEU A 753 1.24 35.94 -20.58
N GLY A 754 1.89 35.52 -19.50
CA GLY A 754 3.34 35.54 -19.39
C GLY A 754 3.82 35.17 -17.99
N PHE A 755 5.12 35.22 -17.77
CA PHE A 755 5.74 35.01 -16.46
C PHE A 755 6.98 35.90 -16.31
N ILE A 756 7.44 36.05 -15.08
CA ILE A 756 8.70 36.67 -14.72
C ILE A 756 9.43 35.69 -13.81
N ASP A 757 10.68 35.43 -14.14
CA ASP A 757 11.59 34.61 -13.35
C ASP A 757 12.92 35.37 -13.26
N GLU A 758 12.99 36.30 -12.30
CA GLU A 758 14.12 37.21 -12.11
C GLU A 758 14.42 37.40 -10.61
N LYS A 759 15.69 37.27 -10.19
CA LYS A 759 16.17 37.67 -8.84
C LYS A 759 15.37 37.08 -7.66
N ASP A 760 15.17 35.77 -7.66
CA ASP A 760 14.36 35.02 -6.67
C ASP A 760 12.86 35.37 -6.67
N GLU A 761 12.35 36.04 -7.71
CA GLU A 761 10.93 36.34 -7.89
C GLU A 761 10.36 35.51 -9.05
N CYS A 762 9.52 34.53 -8.72
CA CYS A 762 8.72 33.78 -9.70
C CYS A 762 7.30 34.35 -9.73
N ILE A 763 6.89 34.89 -10.87
CA ILE A 763 5.59 35.53 -11.06
C ILE A 763 4.92 34.96 -12.32
N ARG A 764 3.64 34.60 -12.22
CA ARG A 764 2.80 34.21 -13.37
C ARG A 764 1.73 35.27 -13.62
N ILE A 765 1.52 35.61 -14.89
CA ILE A 765 0.55 36.62 -15.31
C ILE A 765 -0.53 35.94 -16.15
N THR A 766 -1.79 36.11 -15.78
CA THR A 766 -2.94 35.56 -16.52
C THR A 766 -3.99 36.64 -16.79
N GLU A 767 -4.95 36.36 -17.67
CA GLU A 767 -6.12 37.23 -17.81
C GLU A 767 -6.90 37.36 -16.50
N TYR A 768 -7.58 38.49 -16.31
CA TYR A 768 -8.55 38.67 -15.24
C TYR A 768 -9.93 38.15 -15.67
N VAL A 769 -10.56 37.36 -14.80
CA VAL A 769 -11.90 36.81 -15.00
C VAL A 769 -12.83 37.39 -13.92
N PRO A 770 -13.90 38.13 -14.29
CA PRO A 770 -14.49 39.15 -13.42
C PRO A 770 -15.37 38.64 -12.27
N ASN A 771 -16.06 37.50 -12.40
CA ASN A 771 -17.03 37.07 -11.38
C ASN A 771 -16.41 36.27 -10.23
N GLY A 772 -15.09 36.06 -10.24
CA GLY A 772 -14.39 35.30 -9.20
C GLY A 772 -14.47 33.80 -9.41
N THR A 773 -14.27 33.02 -8.35
CA THR A 773 -14.21 31.56 -8.41
C THR A 773 -15.59 30.91 -8.28
N LEU A 774 -15.77 29.72 -8.86
CA LEU A 774 -16.97 28.89 -8.67
C LEU A 774 -17.20 28.60 -7.18
N ARG A 775 -16.11 28.38 -6.42
CA ARG A 775 -16.20 28.18 -4.97
C ARG A 775 -16.90 29.33 -4.25
N GLU A 776 -16.58 30.59 -4.58
CA GLU A 776 -17.27 31.74 -3.99
C GLU A 776 -18.77 31.70 -4.32
N HIS A 777 -19.16 31.33 -5.54
CA HIS A 777 -20.58 31.22 -5.94
C HIS A 777 -21.32 30.04 -5.29
N LEU A 778 -20.60 28.99 -4.90
CA LEU A 778 -21.17 27.85 -4.18
C LEU A 778 -21.20 28.09 -2.67
N HIS A 779 -20.28 28.83 -2.07
CA HIS A 779 -20.16 28.87 -0.60
C HIS A 779 -20.37 30.24 0.02
N ASP A 780 -20.08 31.32 -0.70
CA ASP A 780 -20.27 32.68 -0.19
C ASP A 780 -21.70 33.17 -0.46
N GLN A 781 -22.44 33.41 0.63
CA GLN A 781 -23.80 33.96 0.57
C GLN A 781 -23.89 35.35 -0.08
N ARG A 782 -22.76 36.06 -0.24
CA ARG A 782 -22.70 37.39 -0.87
C ARG A 782 -22.64 37.31 -2.40
N LYS A 783 -22.33 36.14 -2.96
CA LYS A 783 -22.27 35.94 -4.41
C LYS A 783 -23.63 35.54 -4.96
N ARG A 784 -23.78 35.70 -6.28
CA ARG A 784 -24.98 35.25 -7.00
C ARG A 784 -25.11 33.74 -6.89
N ILE A 785 -26.24 33.28 -6.37
CA ILE A 785 -26.62 31.86 -6.37
C ILE A 785 -26.80 31.40 -7.82
N LEU A 786 -26.11 30.33 -8.20
CA LEU A 786 -26.19 29.73 -9.52
C LEU A 786 -27.32 28.71 -9.52
N ASN A 787 -28.19 28.79 -10.54
CA ASN A 787 -29.28 27.84 -10.74
C ASN A 787 -28.74 26.50 -11.29
N PHE A 788 -29.52 25.43 -11.24
CA PHE A 788 -29.09 24.08 -11.58
C PHE A 788 -28.60 23.98 -13.04
N ASN A 789 -29.27 24.66 -13.97
CA ASN A 789 -28.80 24.67 -15.36
C ASN A 789 -27.46 25.39 -15.52
N GLN A 790 -27.26 26.55 -14.87
CA GLN A 790 -25.98 27.25 -14.87
C GLN A 790 -24.86 26.37 -14.31
N ARG A 791 -25.16 25.62 -13.24
CA ARG A 791 -24.25 24.67 -12.62
C ARG A 791 -23.84 23.53 -13.57
N ILE A 792 -24.80 22.92 -14.29
CA ILE A 792 -24.47 21.92 -15.31
C ILE A 792 -23.68 22.52 -16.46
N VAL A 793 -24.04 23.71 -16.94
CA VAL A 793 -23.28 24.39 -18.02
C VAL A 793 -21.84 24.68 -17.61
N ILE A 794 -21.61 25.07 -16.35
CA ILE A 794 -20.28 25.24 -15.78
C ILE A 794 -19.52 23.90 -15.75
N ALA A 795 -20.17 22.81 -15.32
CA ALA A 795 -19.55 21.49 -15.36
C ALA A 795 -19.22 21.04 -16.80
N LEU A 796 -20.08 21.34 -17.78
CA LEU A 796 -19.82 21.09 -19.20
C LEU A 796 -18.60 21.89 -19.69
N ASP A 797 -18.48 23.16 -19.33
CA ASP A 797 -17.33 24.00 -19.68
C ASP A 797 -16.00 23.44 -19.10
N VAL A 798 -16.04 22.88 -17.89
CA VAL A 798 -14.89 22.22 -17.26
C VAL A 798 -14.58 20.90 -17.97
N ALA A 799 -15.58 20.09 -18.30
CA ALA A 799 -15.38 18.85 -19.07
C ALA A 799 -14.77 19.13 -20.45
N ILE A 800 -15.18 20.22 -21.11
CA ILE A 800 -14.57 20.72 -22.36
C ILE A 800 -13.09 21.07 -22.14
N ALA A 801 -12.78 21.83 -21.10
CA ALA A 801 -11.42 22.24 -20.77
C ALA A 801 -10.50 21.02 -20.55
N LEU A 802 -10.97 20.04 -19.77
CA LEU A 802 -10.25 18.81 -19.51
C LEU A 802 -10.12 17.92 -20.75
N THR A 803 -11.17 17.84 -21.59
CA THR A 803 -11.09 17.11 -22.86
C THR A 803 -10.02 17.71 -23.78
N TYR A 804 -9.92 19.05 -23.83
CA TYR A 804 -8.85 19.73 -24.56
C TYR A 804 -7.45 19.40 -24.00
N LEU A 805 -7.28 19.36 -22.68
CA LEU A 805 -5.99 19.01 -22.06
C LEU A 805 -5.63 17.53 -22.21
N HIS A 806 -6.58 16.62 -22.07
CA HIS A 806 -6.32 15.18 -22.13
C HIS A 806 -6.04 14.71 -23.55
N LEU A 807 -6.68 15.33 -24.56
CA LEU A 807 -6.62 14.85 -25.95
C LEU A 807 -5.98 15.83 -26.94
N CYS A 808 -6.08 17.16 -26.73
CA CYS A 808 -5.85 18.15 -27.80
C CYS A 808 -4.60 19.01 -27.65
N SER A 809 -3.94 19.02 -26.49
CA SER A 809 -2.73 19.80 -26.28
C SER A 809 -1.45 19.24 -26.93
N GLY A 810 -1.57 18.15 -27.70
CA GLY A 810 -0.45 17.45 -28.35
C GLY A 810 0.31 16.50 -27.41
N ASP A 811 0.37 16.85 -26.13
CA ASP A 811 0.67 15.95 -25.02
C ASP A 811 -0.62 15.74 -24.21
N ALA A 812 -0.85 14.56 -23.63
CA ALA A 812 -1.95 14.35 -22.68
C ALA A 812 -1.61 15.08 -21.37
N LEU A 813 -2.12 16.29 -21.20
CA LEU A 813 -1.85 17.16 -20.05
C LEU A 813 -2.88 16.95 -18.96
N ILE A 814 -2.43 16.89 -17.71
CA ILE A 814 -3.27 16.65 -16.53
C ILE A 814 -3.20 17.86 -15.60
N CYS A 815 -4.36 18.35 -15.17
CA CYS A 815 -4.52 19.44 -14.22
C CYS A 815 -4.65 18.90 -12.78
N TYR A 816 -3.56 18.44 -12.19
CA TYR A 816 -3.55 17.72 -10.90
C TYR A 816 -4.02 18.50 -9.65
N ASN A 817 -4.45 19.75 -9.81
CA ASN A 817 -5.07 20.55 -8.75
C ASN A 817 -6.39 21.16 -9.22
N LEU A 818 -7.20 20.37 -9.90
CA LEU A 818 -8.54 20.76 -10.33
C LEU A 818 -9.49 20.81 -9.12
N ARG A 819 -10.07 21.98 -8.84
CA ARG A 819 -11.00 22.24 -7.73
C ARG A 819 -11.86 23.47 -8.00
N THR A 820 -12.94 23.67 -7.25
CA THR A 820 -13.88 24.80 -7.45
C THR A 820 -13.25 26.19 -7.31
N SER A 821 -12.17 26.33 -6.53
CA SER A 821 -11.43 27.60 -6.43
C SER A 821 -10.52 27.87 -7.63
N ASN A 822 -10.28 26.87 -8.49
CA ASN A 822 -9.51 26.98 -9.72
C ASN A 822 -10.42 27.06 -10.96
N ILE A 823 -11.74 27.19 -10.78
CA ILE A 823 -12.70 27.44 -11.86
C ILE A 823 -13.19 28.88 -11.72
N LEU A 824 -12.90 29.74 -12.70
CA LEU A 824 -13.31 31.16 -12.69
C LEU A 824 -14.52 31.39 -13.59
N LEU A 825 -15.39 32.32 -13.21
CA LEU A 825 -16.60 32.63 -13.97
C LEU A 825 -16.47 33.93 -14.75
N THR A 826 -16.67 33.85 -16.07
CA THR A 826 -16.73 35.02 -16.97
C THR A 826 -17.92 35.91 -16.64
N GLU A 827 -17.98 37.11 -17.23
CA GLU A 827 -19.13 38.03 -17.10
C GLU A 827 -20.47 37.35 -17.44
N SER A 828 -20.46 36.42 -18.39
CA SER A 828 -21.61 35.60 -18.80
C SER A 828 -21.86 34.35 -17.93
N TYR A 829 -21.15 34.19 -16.81
CA TYR A 829 -21.20 33.03 -15.91
C TYR A 829 -20.83 31.69 -16.56
N ARG A 830 -20.05 31.73 -17.65
CA ARG A 830 -19.37 30.57 -18.24
C ARG A 830 -18.06 30.31 -17.52
N ALA A 831 -17.67 29.05 -17.40
CA ALA A 831 -16.49 28.67 -16.64
C ALA A 831 -15.21 28.68 -17.48
N LYS A 832 -14.13 29.12 -16.85
CA LYS A 832 -12.75 28.98 -17.34
C LYS A 832 -11.92 28.28 -16.26
N VAL A 833 -11.30 27.15 -16.61
CA VAL A 833 -10.40 26.44 -15.68
C VAL A 833 -9.05 27.15 -15.63
N CYS A 834 -8.62 27.53 -14.44
CA CYS A 834 -7.32 28.10 -14.15
C CYS A 834 -6.33 26.97 -13.85
N CYS A 835 -5.70 26.42 -14.88
CA CYS A 835 -4.67 25.39 -14.74
C CYS A 835 -3.37 26.02 -14.24
N SER A 836 -3.22 26.21 -12.93
CA SER A 836 -1.94 26.70 -12.38
C SER A 836 -0.89 25.60 -12.26
N GLU A 837 -1.30 24.34 -12.30
CA GLU A 837 -0.53 23.15 -11.96
C GLU A 837 -0.85 22.09 -13.01
N LEU A 838 0.11 21.84 -13.90
CA LEU A 838 -0.02 20.95 -15.06
C LEU A 838 1.16 19.97 -15.10
N SER A 839 0.89 18.74 -15.51
CA SER A 839 1.92 17.74 -15.83
C SER A 839 1.53 16.96 -17.07
N LYS A 840 2.45 16.20 -17.65
CA LYS A 840 2.14 15.20 -18.67
C LYS A 840 1.64 13.92 -18.00
N SER A 841 0.74 13.20 -18.66
CA SER A 841 0.26 11.90 -18.21
C SER A 841 1.38 10.87 -18.12
N GLY A 842 1.42 10.13 -17.01
CA GLY A 842 2.45 9.11 -16.73
C GLY A 842 3.73 9.66 -16.09
N ASN A 843 3.89 10.97 -15.92
CA ASN A 843 5.01 11.49 -15.13
C ASN A 843 4.77 11.19 -13.64
N ILE A 844 5.77 10.60 -12.98
CA ILE A 844 5.81 10.46 -11.53
C ILE A 844 6.09 11.85 -10.94
N VAL A 845 5.03 12.54 -10.52
CA VAL A 845 5.14 13.88 -9.92
C VAL A 845 5.09 13.73 -8.40
N LEU A 846 6.00 14.40 -7.69
CA LEU A 846 5.92 14.57 -6.23
C LEU A 846 4.47 14.85 -5.83
N LEU A 847 3.93 14.02 -4.92
CA LEU A 847 2.52 14.01 -4.51
C LEU A 847 2.07 15.44 -4.16
N LYS A 848 1.31 16.06 -5.06
CA LYS A 848 0.78 17.43 -4.92
C LYS A 848 -0.67 17.47 -5.36
N GLY A 849 -1.47 18.22 -4.62
CA GLY A 849 -2.88 18.43 -4.87
C GLY A 849 -3.53 19.02 -3.64
N THR A 850 -4.81 19.39 -3.73
CA THR A 850 -5.57 19.87 -2.57
C THR A 850 -6.31 18.69 -1.94
N GLY A 851 -6.05 18.40 -0.67
CA GLY A 851 -6.72 17.33 0.09
C GLY A 851 -8.25 17.35 -0.10
N GLY A 852 -8.82 16.16 -0.28
CA GLY A 852 -10.24 15.96 -0.59
C GLY A 852 -10.61 15.93 -2.07
N TYR A 853 -9.77 16.48 -2.96
CA TYR A 853 -9.91 16.34 -4.43
C TYR A 853 -8.90 15.35 -5.02
N ILE A 854 -7.88 14.94 -4.25
CA ILE A 854 -6.81 14.08 -4.73
C ILE A 854 -7.34 12.66 -4.94
N ASP A 855 -7.06 12.11 -6.12
CA ASP A 855 -7.33 10.73 -6.50
C ASP A 855 -6.64 9.74 -5.53
N PRO A 856 -7.38 8.81 -4.90
CA PRO A 856 -6.81 7.81 -3.99
C PRO A 856 -5.77 6.91 -4.67
N GLU A 857 -5.92 6.59 -5.95
CA GLU A 857 -4.94 5.79 -6.70
C GLU A 857 -3.67 6.59 -6.98
N TYR A 858 -3.76 7.91 -7.24
CA TYR A 858 -2.60 8.79 -7.33
C TYR A 858 -1.89 8.92 -5.97
N LEU A 859 -2.65 8.98 -4.87
CA LEU A 859 -2.11 8.95 -3.50
C LEU A 859 -1.33 7.67 -3.20
N GLU A 860 -1.78 6.53 -3.72
CA GLU A 860 -1.17 5.22 -3.48
C GLU A 860 0.03 4.95 -4.41
N THR A 861 -0.12 5.21 -5.70
CA THR A 861 0.85 4.85 -6.74
C THR A 861 1.87 5.95 -7.03
N SER A 862 1.59 7.20 -6.66
CA SER A 862 2.31 8.41 -7.11
C SER A 862 2.33 8.62 -8.63
N GLU A 863 1.48 7.90 -9.37
CA GLU A 863 1.31 8.07 -10.82
C GLU A 863 0.12 8.97 -11.12
N LEU A 864 0.39 10.09 -11.79
CA LEU A 864 -0.65 11.02 -12.20
C LEU A 864 -1.16 10.64 -13.59
N THR A 865 -2.46 10.36 -13.71
CA THR A 865 -3.10 9.99 -14.98
C THR A 865 -4.28 10.91 -15.30
N ALA A 866 -4.76 10.89 -16.56
CA ALA A 866 -5.98 11.59 -16.94
C ALA A 866 -7.20 11.19 -16.07
N LYS A 867 -7.19 9.98 -15.48
CA LYS A 867 -8.23 9.50 -14.55
C LYS A 867 -8.18 10.19 -13.19
N SER A 868 -7.05 10.79 -12.81
CA SER A 868 -6.92 11.58 -11.59
C SER A 868 -7.64 12.93 -11.71
N ASP A 869 -7.62 13.55 -12.90
CA ASP A 869 -8.47 14.71 -13.21
C ASP A 869 -9.96 14.34 -13.22
N VAL A 870 -10.31 13.15 -13.74
CA VAL A 870 -11.70 12.65 -13.71
C VAL A 870 -12.20 12.48 -12.27
N TYR A 871 -11.37 11.94 -11.37
CA TYR A 871 -11.70 11.87 -9.94
C TYR A 871 -11.96 13.25 -9.34
N SER A 872 -11.02 14.19 -9.55
CA SER A 872 -11.14 15.58 -9.09
C SER A 872 -12.41 16.24 -9.63
N PHE A 873 -12.74 15.98 -10.90
CA PHE A 873 -13.96 16.45 -11.55
C PHE A 873 -15.22 15.82 -10.95
N GLY A 874 -15.19 14.53 -10.59
CA GLY A 874 -16.28 13.86 -9.87
C GLY A 874 -16.58 14.51 -8.52
N ILE A 875 -15.54 14.87 -7.75
CA ILE A 875 -15.70 15.65 -6.50
C ILE A 875 -16.29 17.04 -6.78
N ILE A 876 -15.87 17.71 -7.85
CA ILE A 876 -16.45 19.00 -8.26
C ILE A 876 -17.92 18.86 -8.64
N LEU A 877 -18.33 17.77 -9.31
CA LEU A 877 -19.73 17.51 -9.61
C LEU A 877 -20.56 17.36 -8.31
N LEU A 878 -20.05 16.60 -7.32
CA LEU A 878 -20.68 16.47 -6.01
C LEU A 878 -20.78 17.83 -5.29
N GLU A 879 -19.73 18.65 -5.35
CA GLU A 879 -19.72 19.98 -4.74
C GLU A 879 -20.65 20.96 -5.48
N ILE A 880 -20.76 20.88 -6.81
CA ILE A 880 -21.67 21.70 -7.60
C ILE A 880 -23.12 21.40 -7.23
N ILE A 881 -23.51 20.12 -7.12
CA ILE A 881 -24.90 19.76 -6.77
C ILE A 881 -25.24 20.08 -5.32
N SER A 882 -24.30 19.87 -4.39
CA SER A 882 -24.56 19.96 -2.96
C SER A 882 -24.19 21.29 -2.32
N SER A 883 -23.29 22.05 -2.93
CA SER A 883 -22.59 23.15 -2.27
C SER A 883 -21.91 22.76 -0.95
N HIS A 884 -21.47 21.50 -0.85
CA HIS A 884 -20.63 21.00 0.23
C HIS A 884 -19.33 20.51 -0.39
N GLY A 885 -18.24 21.26 -0.19
CA GLY A 885 -16.93 20.85 -0.65
C GLY A 885 -16.25 19.94 0.36
N PRO A 886 -15.15 19.26 0.00
CA PRO A 886 -14.38 18.45 0.95
C PRO A 886 -13.90 19.22 2.18
N GLN A 887 -13.74 20.54 2.07
CA GLN A 887 -13.22 21.40 3.15
C GLN A 887 -14.29 21.81 4.18
N ASP A 888 -15.57 21.75 3.83
CA ASP A 888 -16.65 22.13 4.75
C ASP A 888 -17.09 20.93 5.61
N TRP A 889 -16.49 19.76 5.36
CA TRP A 889 -17.05 18.51 5.86
C TRP A 889 -16.83 18.26 7.35
N ASP A 890 -15.66 18.67 7.85
CA ASP A 890 -15.38 18.65 9.29
C ASP A 890 -16.34 19.55 10.08
N VAL A 891 -16.90 20.60 9.45
CA VAL A 891 -17.78 21.57 10.10
C VAL A 891 -19.25 21.14 10.04
N LEU A 892 -19.69 20.49 8.96
CA LEU A 892 -21.13 20.30 8.69
C LEU A 892 -21.72 18.96 9.17
N MET A 893 -20.94 17.88 9.33
CA MET A 893 -21.52 16.52 9.54
C MET A 893 -21.02 15.75 10.76
N ASN A 894 -21.06 16.35 11.96
CA ASN A 894 -21.21 15.67 13.27
C ASN A 894 -20.50 14.29 13.44
N HIS A 895 -19.26 14.15 12.96
CA HIS A 895 -18.44 12.94 13.02
C HIS A 895 -19.07 11.62 12.50
N ARG A 896 -20.22 11.64 11.80
CA ARG A 896 -20.89 10.39 11.36
C ARG A 896 -20.48 9.92 9.97
N GLN A 897 -20.03 10.82 9.10
CA GLN A 897 -19.70 10.54 7.70
C GLN A 897 -18.27 10.99 7.40
N SER A 898 -17.48 10.10 6.79
CA SER A 898 -16.03 10.24 6.64
C SER A 898 -15.59 10.99 5.39
N SER A 899 -16.45 11.18 4.39
CA SER A 899 -16.14 11.97 3.18
C SER A 899 -17.40 12.37 2.40
N VAL A 900 -17.27 13.32 1.46
CA VAL A 900 -18.39 13.76 0.58
C VAL A 900 -18.84 12.66 -0.36
N VAL A 901 -17.90 11.81 -0.77
CA VAL A 901 -18.17 10.62 -1.57
C VAL A 901 -19.00 9.61 -0.78
N GLN A 902 -18.64 9.36 0.49
CA GLN A 902 -19.39 8.40 1.30
C GLN A 902 -20.79 8.90 1.66
N TRP A 903 -20.94 10.18 2.01
CA TRP A 903 -22.27 10.79 2.18
C TRP A 903 -23.11 10.69 0.91
N ALA A 904 -22.53 11.00 -0.25
CA ALA A 904 -23.22 10.89 -1.53
C ALA A 904 -23.62 9.45 -1.86
N LEU A 905 -22.76 8.45 -1.58
CA LEU A 905 -23.08 7.03 -1.72
C LEU A 905 -24.23 6.61 -0.81
N GLU A 906 -24.20 6.99 0.47
CA GLU A 906 -25.27 6.69 1.44
C GLU A 906 -26.61 7.26 0.96
N LYS A 907 -26.64 8.54 0.59
CA LYS A 907 -27.84 9.19 0.06
C LYS A 907 -28.31 8.60 -1.27
N PHE A 908 -27.39 8.12 -2.11
CA PHE A 908 -27.73 7.41 -3.35
C PHE A 908 -28.37 6.04 -3.08
N TYR A 909 -27.80 5.24 -2.17
CA TYR A 909 -28.33 3.92 -1.84
C TYR A 909 -29.62 3.96 -1.01
N ASP A 910 -29.80 4.99 -0.18
CA ASP A 910 -31.03 5.19 0.60
C ASP A 910 -32.17 5.83 -0.23
N ASP A 911 -31.96 6.11 -1.52
CA ASP A 911 -32.87 6.85 -2.42
C ASP A 911 -33.27 8.26 -1.88
N LEU A 912 -32.38 8.86 -1.09
CA LEU A 912 -32.51 10.21 -0.51
C LEU A 912 -31.71 11.26 -1.30
N MET A 913 -31.54 11.05 -2.60
CA MET A 913 -30.67 11.86 -3.47
C MET A 913 -31.09 13.33 -3.54
N ASN A 914 -32.39 13.62 -3.41
CA ASN A 914 -32.89 15.01 -3.42
C ASN A 914 -32.41 15.81 -2.20
N GLU A 915 -32.04 15.15 -1.10
CA GLU A 915 -31.46 15.82 0.08
C GLU A 915 -30.02 16.29 -0.14
N ILE A 916 -29.37 15.82 -1.22
CA ILE A 916 -28.03 16.27 -1.59
C ILE A 916 -28.09 17.67 -2.19
N LEU A 917 -29.17 18.04 -2.88
CA LEU A 917 -29.25 19.30 -3.61
C LEU A 917 -29.10 20.50 -2.69
N ASP A 918 -28.29 21.47 -3.11
CA ASP A 918 -28.16 22.75 -2.43
C ASP A 918 -29.54 23.42 -2.31
N TYR A 919 -30.01 23.57 -1.07
CA TYR A 919 -31.31 24.15 -0.74
C TYR A 919 -31.48 25.59 -1.23
N ARG A 920 -30.40 26.29 -1.58
CA ARG A 920 -30.45 27.64 -2.15
C ARG A 920 -30.81 27.64 -3.64
N MET A 921 -30.71 26.51 -4.33
CA MET A 921 -31.24 26.38 -5.70
C MET A 921 -32.78 26.35 -5.62
N GLU A 922 -33.42 27.43 -6.09
CA GLU A 922 -34.89 27.50 -6.15
C GLU A 922 -35.48 26.63 -7.28
N ASP A 923 -34.63 26.01 -8.11
CA ASP A 923 -35.05 25.20 -9.25
C ASP A 923 -35.65 23.87 -8.80
N ARG A 924 -36.76 23.49 -9.44
CA ARG A 924 -37.27 22.12 -9.37
C ARG A 924 -36.47 21.25 -10.32
N VAL A 925 -35.64 20.38 -9.77
CA VAL A 925 -34.86 19.41 -10.55
C VAL A 925 -35.57 18.06 -10.50
N ASP A 926 -35.77 17.45 -11.66
CA ASP A 926 -36.33 16.10 -11.77
C ASP A 926 -35.42 15.09 -11.07
N GLY A 927 -36.01 14.20 -10.25
CA GLY A 927 -35.25 13.22 -9.47
C GLY A 927 -34.40 12.28 -10.32
N ASP A 928 -34.83 11.96 -11.56
CA ASP A 928 -34.04 11.15 -12.49
C ASP A 928 -32.80 11.92 -12.98
N VAL A 929 -32.92 13.24 -13.20
CA VAL A 929 -31.79 14.10 -13.57
C VAL A 929 -30.77 14.18 -12.43
N VAL A 930 -31.25 14.32 -11.18
CA VAL A 930 -30.39 14.30 -9.98
C VAL A 930 -29.69 12.96 -9.86
N ARG A 931 -30.44 11.86 -10.03
CA ARG A 931 -29.92 10.48 -9.98
C ARG A 931 -28.87 10.24 -11.03
N ASP A 932 -29.09 10.67 -12.27
CA ASP A 932 -28.14 10.46 -13.37
C ASP A 932 -26.87 11.31 -13.17
N LEU A 933 -27.00 12.55 -12.68
CA LEU A 933 -25.86 13.41 -12.36
C LEU A 933 -25.04 12.87 -11.17
N LEU A 934 -25.71 12.39 -10.14
CA LEU A 934 -25.09 11.78 -8.98
C LEU A 934 -24.44 10.44 -9.34
N SER A 935 -25.10 9.60 -10.15
CA SER A 935 -24.51 8.37 -10.70
C SER A 935 -23.27 8.67 -11.54
N LEU A 936 -23.30 9.73 -12.36
CA LEU A 936 -22.14 10.16 -13.12
C LEU A 936 -20.98 10.59 -12.20
N ALA A 937 -21.27 11.43 -11.20
CA ALA A 937 -20.27 11.86 -10.22
C ALA A 937 -19.67 10.68 -9.46
N LEU A 938 -20.51 9.74 -8.99
CA LEU A 938 -20.11 8.52 -8.30
C LEU A 938 -19.26 7.59 -9.18
N SER A 939 -19.57 7.49 -10.48
CA SER A 939 -18.73 6.74 -11.43
C SER A 939 -17.36 7.39 -11.66
N CYS A 940 -17.23 8.70 -11.45
CA CYS A 940 -15.96 9.40 -11.57
C CYS A 940 -15.07 9.24 -10.31
N VAL A 941 -15.65 8.98 -9.13
CA VAL A 941 -14.92 8.90 -7.84
C VAL A 941 -14.69 7.48 -7.33
N VAL A 942 -14.80 6.48 -8.21
CA VAL A 942 -14.44 5.08 -7.92
C VAL A 942 -12.95 4.99 -7.56
N SER A 943 -12.56 4.17 -6.57
CA SER A 943 -11.18 4.15 -6.07
C SER A 943 -10.15 3.78 -7.14
N ARG A 944 -10.43 2.79 -7.98
CA ARG A 944 -9.58 2.42 -9.12
C ARG A 944 -9.86 3.32 -10.32
N GLY A 945 -8.82 3.94 -10.87
CA GLY A 945 -8.90 4.83 -12.03
C GLY A 945 -9.28 4.12 -13.31
N ALA A 946 -8.95 2.83 -13.45
CA ALA A 946 -9.34 2.00 -14.59
C ALA A 946 -10.88 1.88 -14.73
N ASP A 947 -11.60 1.81 -13.61
CA ASP A 947 -13.06 1.65 -13.56
C ASP A 947 -13.81 2.98 -13.76
N ARG A 948 -13.10 4.12 -13.74
CA ARG A 948 -13.70 5.43 -14.00
C ARG A 948 -13.91 5.61 -15.50
N PRO A 949 -14.94 6.33 -15.95
CA PRO A 949 -15.07 6.72 -17.36
C PRO A 949 -13.92 7.66 -17.80
N SER A 950 -13.72 7.83 -19.11
CA SER A 950 -12.87 8.91 -19.63
C SER A 950 -13.60 10.26 -19.52
N ILE A 951 -12.89 11.38 -19.52
CA ILE A 951 -13.55 12.70 -19.47
C ILE A 951 -14.47 12.94 -20.68
N VAL A 952 -14.19 12.30 -21.82
CA VAL A 952 -15.06 12.35 -23.00
C VAL A 952 -16.40 11.70 -22.69
N VAL A 953 -16.39 10.46 -22.18
CA VAL A 953 -17.62 9.73 -21.79
C VAL A 953 -18.37 10.49 -20.69
N VAL A 954 -17.65 11.11 -19.75
CA VAL A 954 -18.27 11.97 -18.73
C VAL A 954 -18.94 13.19 -19.36
N GLY A 955 -18.27 13.85 -20.30
CA GLY A 955 -18.82 14.97 -21.06
C GLY A 955 -20.07 14.60 -21.85
N GLU A 956 -20.08 13.45 -22.51
CA GLU A 956 -21.24 12.91 -23.25
C GLU A 956 -22.43 12.63 -22.32
N ARG A 957 -22.19 11.95 -21.20
CA ARG A 957 -23.22 11.67 -20.20
C ARG A 957 -23.75 12.96 -19.58
N LEU A 958 -22.88 13.90 -19.24
CA LEU A 958 -23.25 15.19 -18.69
C LEU A 958 -24.07 16.02 -19.70
N TRP A 959 -23.71 15.97 -20.99
CA TRP A 959 -24.45 16.60 -22.08
C TRP A 959 -25.86 16.02 -22.21
N LYS A 960 -25.98 14.69 -22.13
CA LYS A 960 -27.29 14.02 -22.12
C LYS A 960 -28.13 14.42 -20.91
N ILE A 961 -27.55 14.43 -19.71
CA ILE A 961 -28.22 14.87 -18.47
C ILE A 961 -28.69 16.32 -18.62
N TRP A 962 -27.86 17.20 -19.20
CA TRP A 962 -28.24 18.57 -19.49
C TRP A 962 -29.43 18.65 -20.46
N GLN A 963 -29.40 17.89 -21.56
CA GLN A 963 -30.50 17.84 -22.52
C GLN A 963 -31.80 17.33 -21.86
N ASP A 964 -31.72 16.30 -21.02
CA ASP A 964 -32.87 15.73 -20.33
C ASP A 964 -33.42 16.69 -19.27
N HIS A 965 -32.56 17.39 -18.51
CA HIS A 965 -32.97 18.47 -17.63
C HIS A 965 -33.73 19.56 -18.39
N ARG A 966 -33.20 20.02 -19.52
CA ARG A 966 -33.85 21.07 -20.31
C ARG A 966 -35.15 20.62 -20.96
N ARG A 967 -35.26 19.35 -21.37
CA ARG A 967 -36.53 18.75 -21.80
C ARG A 967 -37.56 18.73 -20.66
N ASN A 968 -37.12 18.47 -19.44
CA ASN A 968 -38.00 18.40 -18.26
C ASN A 968 -38.47 19.79 -17.79
N VAL A 969 -37.59 20.80 -17.77
CA VAL A 969 -37.97 22.23 -17.55
C VAL A 969 -38.67 22.80 -18.79
N GLY A 970 -38.63 22.06 -19.89
CA GLY A 970 -39.39 22.27 -21.11
C GLY A 970 -38.81 23.30 -22.07
N GLU A 971 -37.64 23.82 -21.79
CA GLU A 971 -37.08 24.89 -22.60
C GLU A 971 -36.72 24.36 -23.99
N GLN A 972 -37.20 25.03 -25.05
CA GLN A 972 -36.99 24.57 -26.41
C GLN A 972 -35.51 24.44 -26.77
N HIS A 973 -35.18 23.28 -27.35
CA HIS A 973 -33.90 22.93 -27.96
C HIS A 973 -33.49 23.97 -29.03
N GLU A 974 -32.45 24.77 -28.78
CA GLU A 974 -31.74 25.51 -29.85
C GLU A 974 -30.62 24.65 -30.47
N TYR A 975 -30.17 23.58 -29.81
CA TYR A 975 -29.07 22.73 -30.30
C TYR A 975 -29.34 21.24 -30.04
N GLN A 976 -29.60 20.49 -31.10
CA GLN A 976 -29.84 19.04 -31.06
C GLN A 976 -28.58 18.19 -31.28
N GLY A 977 -27.43 18.83 -31.48
CA GLY A 977 -26.21 18.11 -31.81
C GLY A 977 -25.72 17.21 -30.68
N SER A 978 -24.98 16.18 -31.07
CA SER A 978 -24.27 15.31 -30.12
C SER A 978 -23.17 16.10 -29.40
N TRP A 979 -22.67 15.57 -28.28
CA TRP A 979 -21.50 16.13 -27.61
C TRP A 979 -20.29 16.23 -28.54
N ALA A 980 -20.06 15.22 -29.38
CA ALA A 980 -18.99 15.21 -30.36
C ALA A 980 -19.13 16.35 -31.38
N GLU A 981 -20.34 16.57 -31.92
CA GLU A 981 -20.61 17.69 -32.83
C GLU A 981 -20.45 19.05 -32.14
N PHE A 982 -20.84 19.14 -30.87
CA PHE A 982 -20.65 20.34 -30.07
C PHE A 982 -19.17 20.64 -29.84
N ILE A 983 -18.37 19.65 -29.41
CA ILE A 983 -16.92 19.74 -29.28
C ILE A 983 -16.23 20.13 -30.59
N GLU A 984 -16.67 19.54 -31.71
CA GLU A 984 -16.12 19.85 -33.04
C GLU A 984 -16.43 21.30 -33.46
N GLN A 985 -17.65 21.78 -33.18
CA GLN A 985 -18.05 23.16 -33.45
C GLN A 985 -17.37 24.17 -32.52
N GLU A 986 -17.15 23.83 -31.26
CA GLU A 986 -16.41 24.63 -30.28
C GLU A 986 -14.89 24.67 -30.59
N GLY A 987 -14.46 24.01 -31.67
CA GLY A 987 -13.13 24.17 -32.27
C GLY A 987 -12.05 23.26 -31.70
N ILE A 988 -12.42 22.36 -30.80
CA ILE A 988 -11.48 21.46 -30.09
C ILE A 988 -10.81 20.51 -31.10
N LEU A 989 -11.56 19.96 -32.04
CA LEU A 989 -11.03 19.06 -33.08
C LEU A 989 -10.43 19.80 -34.30
N ARG A 990 -10.85 21.05 -34.57
CA ARG A 990 -10.26 21.83 -35.69
C ARG A 990 -8.81 22.19 -35.45
N HIS A 991 -8.40 22.37 -34.19
CA HIS A 991 -6.98 22.58 -33.87
C HIS A 991 -6.14 21.34 -34.17
N HIS A 992 -6.66 20.14 -33.91
CA HIS A 992 -5.93 18.88 -34.17
C HIS A 992 -5.65 18.66 -35.66
N LYS A 993 -6.61 18.94 -36.55
CA LYS A 993 -6.38 18.88 -38.01
C LYS A 993 -5.34 19.90 -38.52
N CYS A 994 -5.14 21.01 -37.82
CA CYS A 994 -4.14 22.02 -38.20
C CYS A 994 -2.76 21.79 -37.55
N VAL A 995 -2.70 21.23 -36.34
CA VAL A 995 -1.44 20.92 -35.66
C VAL A 995 -0.78 19.68 -36.28
N LEU A 996 -1.54 18.63 -36.57
CA LEU A 996 -1.03 17.45 -37.28
C LEU A 996 -0.58 17.76 -38.72
N LYS A 997 -1.14 18.79 -39.35
CA LYS A 997 -0.68 19.26 -40.68
C LYS A 997 0.61 20.08 -40.64
N ARG A 998 1.02 20.61 -39.49
CA ARG A 998 2.20 21.49 -39.37
C ARG A 998 3.43 20.80 -38.81
N SER A 999 3.30 19.62 -38.20
CA SER A 999 4.40 18.87 -37.58
C SER A 999 4.90 17.67 -38.40
N TRP A 1000 4.45 17.49 -39.64
CA TRP A 1000 4.85 16.36 -40.49
C TRP A 1000 5.79 16.80 -41.63
N GLU A 1001 7.03 16.30 -41.57
CA GLU A 1001 8.01 16.36 -42.66
C GLU A 1001 7.60 15.43 -43.83
N PRO A 1002 7.74 15.86 -45.09
CA PRO A 1002 7.27 15.12 -46.26
C PRO A 1002 8.27 14.04 -46.70
N SER A 1003 8.15 12.81 -46.20
CA SER A 1003 8.95 11.68 -46.72
C SER A 1003 8.25 10.32 -46.82
N THR A 1004 6.95 10.21 -46.51
CA THR A 1004 6.19 8.94 -46.62
C THR A 1004 4.96 9.07 -47.51
N THR A 1005 4.72 8.02 -48.30
CA THR A 1005 3.80 7.96 -49.45
C THR A 1005 2.33 8.14 -49.05
N GLN A 1006 1.52 8.70 -49.97
CA GLN A 1006 0.07 8.92 -49.78
C GLN A 1006 -0.73 7.64 -49.44
N GLN A 1007 -0.20 6.46 -49.78
CA GLN A 1007 -0.76 5.17 -49.37
C GLN A 1007 -0.66 4.93 -47.86
N ASP A 1008 0.42 5.37 -47.20
CA ASP A 1008 0.63 5.19 -45.76
C ASP A 1008 -0.39 5.99 -44.93
N TRP A 1009 -0.80 7.16 -45.42
CA TRP A 1009 -1.85 7.98 -44.80
C TRP A 1009 -3.21 7.27 -44.76
N SER A 1010 -3.55 6.54 -45.83
CA SER A 1010 -4.81 5.80 -45.88
C SER A 1010 -4.82 4.60 -44.93
N VAL A 1011 -3.66 3.93 -44.74
CA VAL A 1011 -3.52 2.82 -43.79
C VAL A 1011 -3.59 3.32 -42.35
N TYR A 1012 -2.93 4.45 -42.04
CA TYR A 1012 -2.92 5.02 -40.68
C TYR A 1012 -4.29 5.55 -40.26
N VAL A 1013 -5.03 6.21 -41.16
CA VAL A 1013 -6.43 6.62 -40.91
C VAL A 1013 -7.32 5.40 -40.74
N ARG A 1014 -7.16 4.37 -41.60
CA ARG A 1014 -7.91 3.11 -41.46
C ARG A 1014 -7.61 2.41 -40.14
N GLN A 1015 -6.37 2.47 -39.64
CA GLN A 1015 -6.00 1.91 -38.34
C GLN A 1015 -6.65 2.66 -37.18
N ILE A 1016 -6.70 4.00 -37.22
CA ILE A 1016 -7.40 4.80 -36.19
C ILE A 1016 -8.91 4.56 -36.25
N GLU A 1017 -9.50 4.52 -37.47
CA GLU A 1017 -10.90 4.19 -37.68
C GLU A 1017 -11.23 2.77 -37.19
N LEU A 1018 -10.35 1.79 -37.41
CA LEU A 1018 -10.50 0.41 -36.90
C LEU A 1018 -10.37 0.34 -35.37
N VAL A 1019 -9.51 1.13 -34.75
CA VAL A 1019 -9.39 1.21 -33.28
C VAL A 1019 -10.64 1.88 -32.68
N GLN A 1020 -11.22 2.87 -33.35
CA GLN A 1020 -12.50 3.46 -32.96
C GLN A 1020 -13.68 2.49 -33.19
N GLU A 1021 -13.74 1.79 -34.33
CA GLU A 1021 -14.75 0.77 -34.59
C GLU A 1021 -14.65 -0.39 -33.60
N ALA A 1022 -13.45 -0.79 -33.17
CA ALA A 1022 -13.26 -1.80 -32.13
C ALA A 1022 -13.76 -1.31 -30.76
N TYR A 1023 -13.56 -0.02 -30.44
CA TYR A 1023 -14.07 0.61 -29.22
C TYR A 1023 -15.61 0.66 -29.17
N ASP A 1024 -16.28 0.77 -30.32
CA ASP A 1024 -17.73 0.86 -30.44
C ASP A 1024 -18.45 -0.51 -30.48
N THR A 1025 -17.71 -1.62 -30.48
CA THR A 1025 -18.33 -2.96 -30.39
C THR A 1025 -18.66 -3.35 -28.94
N PRO A 1026 -19.71 -4.16 -28.70
CA PRO A 1026 -20.05 -4.66 -27.36
C PRO A 1026 -18.94 -5.46 -26.66
N TRP A 1027 -17.88 -5.84 -27.39
CA TRP A 1027 -16.73 -6.60 -26.94
C TRP A 1027 -15.45 -5.74 -26.79
N GLY A 1028 -15.52 -4.45 -27.13
CA GLY A 1028 -14.37 -3.53 -27.12
C GLY A 1028 -13.71 -3.38 -25.75
N GLU A 1029 -14.48 -3.55 -24.67
CA GLU A 1029 -13.94 -3.56 -23.30
C GLU A 1029 -13.19 -4.86 -22.94
N GLU A 1030 -13.50 -6.02 -23.55
CA GLU A 1030 -12.79 -7.27 -23.28
C GLU A 1030 -11.40 -7.31 -23.94
N ILE A 1031 -11.26 -6.76 -25.15
CA ILE A 1031 -10.00 -6.81 -25.92
C ILE A 1031 -8.88 -6.00 -25.24
N PHE A 1032 -9.22 -4.92 -24.53
CA PHE A 1032 -8.25 -4.06 -23.85
C PHE A 1032 -7.96 -4.44 -22.39
N SER A 1033 -8.53 -5.54 -21.89
CA SER A 1033 -8.45 -5.94 -20.49
C SER A 1033 -7.26 -6.86 -20.13
N GLY A 1034 -6.39 -7.24 -21.08
CA GLY A 1034 -5.16 -7.98 -20.73
C GLY A 1034 -4.27 -8.38 -21.91
N SER A 1035 -2.99 -7.98 -21.86
CA SER A 1035 -1.85 -8.63 -22.53
C SER A 1035 -1.88 -8.82 -24.07
N VAL A 1036 -2.46 -7.91 -24.85
CA VAL A 1036 -2.34 -7.95 -26.32
C VAL A 1036 -1.22 -7.01 -26.77
N SER A 1037 -0.16 -7.56 -27.37
CA SER A 1037 0.93 -6.75 -27.94
C SER A 1037 0.47 -6.05 -29.23
N LEU A 1038 1.13 -4.95 -29.62
CA LEU A 1038 0.82 -4.26 -30.88
C LEU A 1038 0.96 -5.19 -32.11
N ASP A 1039 1.76 -6.25 -32.00
CA ASP A 1039 1.94 -7.26 -33.06
C ASP A 1039 0.72 -8.19 -33.20
N ASP A 1040 -0.02 -8.42 -32.12
CA ASP A 1040 -1.20 -9.31 -32.10
C ASP A 1040 -2.43 -8.70 -32.82
N ILE A 1041 -2.51 -7.37 -32.90
CA ILE A 1041 -3.58 -6.64 -33.61
C ILE A 1041 -3.48 -6.84 -35.13
N THR A 1042 -2.28 -7.10 -35.66
CA THR A 1042 -2.08 -7.37 -37.09
C THR A 1042 -2.56 -8.75 -37.54
N VAL A 1043 -2.63 -9.73 -36.64
CA VAL A 1043 -3.00 -11.12 -36.97
C VAL A 1043 -4.52 -11.31 -37.06
N TYR A 1044 -5.30 -10.54 -36.31
CA TYR A 1044 -6.78 -10.63 -36.34
C TYR A 1044 -7.45 -9.96 -37.54
N SER A 1045 -6.67 -9.32 -38.44
CA SER A 1045 -7.18 -8.65 -39.65
C SER A 1045 -7.08 -9.47 -40.94
N ARG A 1046 -6.66 -10.75 -40.86
CA ARG A 1046 -6.80 -11.77 -41.91
C ARG A 1046 -7.80 -12.82 -41.47
#